data_AF-A0A0L6X3U8-F1
#
_entry.id   AF-A0A0L6X3U8-F1
#
_cell.length_a   1.000
_cell.length_b   1.000
_cell.length_c   1.000
_cell.angle_alpha   90.00
_cell.angle_beta   90.00
_cell.angle_gamma   90.00
#
_symmetry.space_group_name_H-M   'P 1'
#
loop_
_entity.id
_entity.type
_entity.pdbx_description
1 polymer ?
#
loop_
_entity_poly.entity_id
_entity_poly.type
_entity_poly.pdbx_seq_one_letter_code
_entity_poly.pdbx_strand_id
1 'polypeptide(L)'
;MAPFSKPETVLKQAEGLVSVGQTHAALQSLTEMFTSKRFRSTPLTSLEPIMMRFVELCVDMRKGRTAKEGLMQYKNIAQNTSVQSIESVITRFVQLADAKVREAQEKAAVQSAVDVDDLEASETPESILLGAVSGDQSKDRTDRALVTPWLKFLWESYRTSLETLKNNARLEAIYQQIAQQAFKFCLKHQRKVEFRRLCETLRLHLSNVAKYSHQPHSINLSDADTLQHHLDTRFAQLNTSVELELWQEAFRSVEDVHNLLTMAKKAPRPAMMANYYEKLTKIFLMSGNALYHAAAWGKYYSVVTSMGGKTDEELSKLAGQVLVSALAVPVGLTHEDHDELKGKNARLTALLNLTKVPTRAGLLKDALSRDVLKLSPPPIKALYNILEVTFDPLTLCKSIAPLLLSLSTTSDPDSPYAPYLTLLQRALLSRLLSQLSQVYTTITLSSLLSLAEPLRAAGVPGAYDDAQIEGYIMGCARRGELSIRVDHKSGSITFVDDAFEDTDGASTSEKGVQPTMAELVRTRLSKIATCLHTSLERLDREEKRARGENKEEVEEKQRQKFAALVAAAENERKALQIRRALVARRRELLSELSVRKEKEETSRRAEISRREKEEEIKRMREEIRRKELERAKKELESIRIDEAKKYAQSLVDKGILKPNDVDKLDTIDTEGLIVIQVQQLEKEKKELSERLRIAHKRVDHIERAYRKEERPLLVKDYEIQQRIDRETHETIQRARRESARAAHEEDMAAKLRLARMMEDYRARREAIVAKKAAEFAKKKEAAHKKIEEEKAKRRNAVLKAREEERLRLEKEEKLRREKEEEEARIIAEHAAEEERKRAEAEAAAAAAEAAKREAEEKAAAVRKERETERAAAAEQARLRLQREEEAEARARARQTDKNQPIRAPVPARANGSDNVWRRAAPATPLSRSESPAAGAPPPRFGNASAAGGWREREAARKAGNGPAPSRTISTASPRPGASAREEPKKDEDGFQPAKYRPRQLRG
;
A
#
# COMPACT_ATOMS: atom_id res chain seq x y z
N MET A 1 2.85 1.82 67.35
CA MET A 1 2.12 2.62 66.35
C MET A 1 1.18 3.56 67.10
N ALA A 2 1.35 4.87 66.97
CA ALA A 2 0.48 5.85 67.62
C ALA A 2 -0.82 6.04 66.81
N PRO A 3 -1.97 6.37 67.44
CA PRO A 3 -3.21 6.62 66.72
C PRO A 3 -3.10 7.95 65.95
N PHE A 4 -3.01 7.87 64.62
CA PHE A 4 -2.77 9.02 63.74
C PHE A 4 -3.81 10.14 63.95
N SER A 5 -3.32 11.29 64.37
CA SER A 5 -4.03 12.52 64.70
C SER A 5 -4.30 13.40 63.45
N LYS A 6 -4.92 14.57 63.64
CA LYS A 6 -5.32 15.49 62.55
C LYS A 6 -4.15 15.82 61.60
N PRO A 7 -4.36 16.07 60.30
CA PRO A 7 -3.27 16.29 59.33
C PRO A 7 -2.24 17.35 59.77
N GLU A 8 -2.73 18.46 60.32
CA GLU A 8 -1.94 19.56 60.88
C GLU A 8 -0.96 19.13 61.98
N THR A 9 -1.32 18.11 62.79
CA THR A 9 -0.44 17.61 63.85
C THR A 9 0.74 16.81 63.30
N VAL A 10 0.55 16.11 62.17
CA VAL A 10 1.65 15.40 61.50
C VAL A 10 2.58 16.39 60.80
N LEU A 11 2.05 17.52 60.29
CA LEU A 11 2.90 18.62 59.80
C LEU A 11 3.79 19.18 60.91
N LYS A 12 3.20 19.54 62.06
CA LYS A 12 3.94 20.01 63.24
C LYS A 12 4.94 18.98 63.77
N GLN A 13 4.59 17.69 63.73
CA GLN A 13 5.50 16.61 64.10
C GLN A 13 6.67 16.50 63.13
N ALA A 14 6.43 16.60 61.82
CA ALA A 14 7.48 16.62 60.81
C ALA A 14 8.39 17.85 60.94
N GLU A 15 7.83 19.03 61.22
CA GLU A 15 8.59 20.26 61.51
C GLU A 15 9.47 20.12 62.76
N GLY A 16 8.93 19.55 63.85
CA GLY A 16 9.70 19.25 65.07
C GLY A 16 10.80 18.21 64.86
N LEU A 17 10.58 17.20 64.00
CA LEU A 17 11.62 16.26 63.62
C LEU A 17 12.71 16.92 62.75
N VAL A 18 12.36 17.89 61.91
CA VAL A 18 13.34 18.65 61.12
C VAL A 18 14.16 19.61 61.99
N SER A 19 13.57 20.27 62.99
CA SER A 19 14.32 21.15 63.89
C SER A 19 15.32 20.39 64.77
N VAL A 20 15.05 19.12 65.07
CA VAL A 20 15.97 18.18 65.74
C VAL A 20 16.97 17.52 64.75
N GLY A 21 16.94 17.90 63.46
CA GLY A 21 17.84 17.38 62.42
C GLY A 21 17.46 16.00 61.86
N GLN A 22 16.38 15.37 62.35
CA GLN A 22 15.90 14.05 61.91
C GLN A 22 15.05 14.13 60.62
N THR A 23 15.61 14.73 59.57
CA THR A 23 14.93 14.93 58.27
C THR A 23 14.43 13.62 57.63
N HIS A 24 15.13 12.51 57.84
CA HIS A 24 14.68 11.19 57.36
C HIS A 24 13.38 10.74 58.04
N ALA A 25 13.30 10.87 59.37
CA ALA A 25 12.13 10.48 60.15
C ALA A 25 10.93 11.39 59.83
N ALA A 26 11.18 12.69 59.63
CA ALA A 26 10.16 13.64 59.17
C ALA A 26 9.57 13.23 57.81
N LEU A 27 10.42 12.92 56.82
CA LEU A 27 9.98 12.47 55.50
C LEU A 27 9.22 11.14 55.56
N GLN A 28 9.65 10.19 56.41
CA GLN A 28 8.93 8.94 56.61
C GLN A 28 7.53 9.17 57.22
N SER A 29 7.43 10.01 58.25
CA SER A 29 6.15 10.38 58.89
C SER A 29 5.15 10.99 57.90
N LEU A 30 5.62 11.85 56.99
CA LEU A 30 4.81 12.40 55.90
C LEU A 30 4.43 11.34 54.85
N THR A 31 5.34 10.43 54.51
CA THR A 31 5.09 9.33 53.55
C THR A 31 4.02 8.37 54.08
N GLU A 32 4.07 8.01 55.36
CA GLU A 32 3.08 7.15 56.02
C GLU A 32 1.67 7.75 55.94
N MET A 33 1.52 9.08 56.05
CA MET A 33 0.22 9.75 55.83
C MET A 33 -0.36 9.43 54.46
N PHE A 34 0.42 9.51 53.38
CA PHE A 34 -0.11 9.35 52.02
C PHE A 34 -0.61 7.93 51.74
N THR A 35 0.01 6.93 52.39
CA THR A 35 -0.45 5.54 52.34
C THR A 35 -1.75 5.28 53.13
N SER A 36 -2.15 6.20 54.02
CA SER A 36 -3.33 6.03 54.87
C SER A 36 -4.65 6.15 54.11
N LYS A 37 -5.61 5.26 54.42
CA LYS A 37 -6.96 5.32 53.83
C LYS A 37 -7.67 6.67 54.07
N ARG A 38 -7.39 7.37 55.19
CA ARG A 38 -7.99 8.68 55.51
C ARG A 38 -7.44 9.84 54.67
N PHE A 39 -6.29 9.67 54.02
CA PHE A 39 -5.69 10.70 53.15
C PHE A 39 -6.63 11.10 52.01
N ARG A 40 -7.35 10.12 51.42
CA ARG A 40 -8.34 10.35 50.35
C ARG A 40 -9.57 11.17 50.79
N SER A 41 -9.88 11.19 52.08
CA SER A 41 -11.04 11.90 52.66
C SER A 41 -10.67 13.22 53.35
N THR A 42 -9.39 13.59 53.36
CA THR A 42 -8.92 14.81 54.01
C THR A 42 -9.13 16.01 53.06
N PRO A 43 -9.63 17.17 53.54
CA PRO A 43 -9.82 18.34 52.69
C PRO A 43 -8.49 18.83 52.12
N LEU A 44 -8.51 19.22 50.84
CA LEU A 44 -7.28 19.52 50.09
C LEU A 44 -6.52 20.73 50.64
N THR A 45 -7.23 21.70 51.25
CA THR A 45 -6.66 22.87 51.94
C THR A 45 -5.70 22.49 53.06
N SER A 46 -5.96 21.40 53.79
CA SER A 46 -5.06 20.86 54.80
C SER A 46 -3.94 20.01 54.21
N LEU A 47 -4.11 19.47 53.00
CA LEU A 47 -3.12 18.60 52.34
C LEU A 47 -2.06 19.36 51.53
N GLU A 48 -2.39 20.52 50.97
CA GLU A 48 -1.45 21.30 50.16
C GLU A 48 -0.18 21.72 50.94
N PRO A 49 -0.25 22.30 52.17
CA PRO A 49 0.96 22.63 52.94
C PRO A 49 1.80 21.40 53.30
N ILE A 50 1.15 20.27 53.58
CA ILE A 50 1.80 18.98 53.89
C ILE A 50 2.56 18.46 52.68
N MET A 51 1.96 18.56 51.48
CA MET A 51 2.59 18.17 50.22
C MET A 51 3.76 19.09 49.86
N MET A 52 3.61 20.41 50.05
CA MET A 52 4.71 21.37 49.86
C MET A 52 5.92 21.03 50.75
N ARG A 53 5.69 20.74 52.04
CA ARG A 53 6.76 20.38 52.98
C ARG A 53 7.38 19.02 52.68
N PHE A 54 6.59 18.04 52.25
CA PHE A 54 7.07 16.75 51.79
C PHE A 54 7.98 16.86 50.56
N VAL A 55 7.59 17.70 49.59
CA VAL A 55 8.35 17.98 48.37
C VAL A 55 9.69 18.64 48.70
N GLU A 56 9.72 19.62 49.61
CA GLU A 56 10.95 20.23 50.11
C GLU A 56 11.93 19.18 50.67
N LEU A 57 11.46 18.34 51.60
CA LEU A 57 12.30 17.28 52.18
C LEU A 57 12.75 16.24 51.15
N CYS A 58 11.92 15.93 50.14
CA CYS A 58 12.33 15.04 49.06
C CYS A 58 13.44 15.64 48.18
N VAL A 59 13.43 16.95 47.95
CA VAL A 59 14.46 17.67 47.19
C VAL A 59 15.76 17.73 47.98
N ASP A 60 15.71 18.17 49.25
CA ASP A 60 16.90 18.26 50.12
C ASP A 60 17.61 16.92 50.28
N MET A 61 16.85 15.83 50.45
CA MET A 61 17.39 14.47 50.56
C MET A 61 17.67 13.80 49.21
N ARG A 62 17.41 14.46 48.07
CA ARG A 62 17.51 13.91 46.70
C ARG A 62 16.72 12.60 46.47
N LYS A 63 15.64 12.37 47.22
CA LYS A 63 14.79 11.16 47.13
C LYS A 63 13.72 11.29 46.02
N GLY A 64 14.15 11.26 44.75
CA GLY A 64 13.26 11.45 43.60
C GLY A 64 12.15 10.39 43.47
N ARG A 65 12.42 9.15 43.86
CA ARG A 65 11.41 8.06 43.80
C ARG A 65 10.24 8.29 44.76
N THR A 66 10.49 8.68 46.02
CA THR A 66 9.41 8.99 46.96
C THR A 66 8.64 10.23 46.55
N ALA A 67 9.32 11.25 45.98
CA ALA A 67 8.64 12.40 45.39
C ALA A 67 7.63 11.97 44.30
N LYS A 68 8.05 11.12 43.36
CA LYS A 68 7.19 10.56 42.31
C LYS A 68 5.99 9.79 42.87
N GLU A 69 6.21 8.92 43.85
CA GLU A 69 5.14 8.11 44.46
C GLU A 69 4.13 9.01 45.20
N GLY A 70 4.59 10.01 45.96
CA GLY A 70 3.74 11.00 46.64
C GLY A 70 2.97 11.91 45.68
N LEU A 71 3.63 12.48 44.67
CA LEU A 71 3.00 13.35 43.66
C LEU A 71 1.91 12.62 42.85
N MET A 72 2.13 11.35 42.50
CA MET A 72 1.13 10.52 41.83
C MET A 72 -0.10 10.25 42.72
N GLN A 73 0.10 9.98 44.01
CA GLN A 73 -1.00 9.80 44.97
C GLN A 73 -1.79 11.10 45.16
N TYR A 74 -1.08 12.23 45.29
CA TYR A 74 -1.68 13.56 45.42
C TYR A 74 -2.52 13.94 44.20
N LYS A 75 -1.95 13.79 42.99
CA LYS A 75 -2.66 14.01 41.72
C LYS A 75 -4.00 13.26 41.67
N ASN A 76 -3.99 11.97 42.02
CA ASN A 76 -5.19 11.13 41.93
C ASN A 76 -6.34 11.61 42.84
N ILE A 77 -6.03 12.29 43.95
CA ILE A 77 -7.02 12.86 44.88
C ILE A 77 -7.43 14.26 44.43
N ALA A 78 -6.46 15.10 44.04
CA ALA A 78 -6.70 16.51 43.73
C ALA A 78 -7.32 16.77 42.35
N GLN A 79 -7.08 15.91 41.33
CA GLN A 79 -7.39 16.19 39.92
C GLN A 79 -8.87 16.44 39.60
N ASN A 80 -9.77 15.93 40.44
CA ASN A 80 -11.21 16.17 40.30
C ASN A 80 -11.61 17.49 40.97
N THR A 81 -11.03 17.78 42.13
CA THR A 81 -11.44 18.86 43.05
C THR A 81 -10.76 20.20 42.76
N SER A 82 -9.42 20.24 42.69
CA SER A 82 -8.65 21.45 42.41
C SER A 82 -7.39 21.11 41.63
N VAL A 83 -7.34 21.62 40.41
CA VAL A 83 -6.22 21.48 39.48
C VAL A 83 -5.08 22.44 39.87
N GLN A 84 -5.43 23.64 40.34
CA GLN A 84 -4.48 24.68 40.75
C GLN A 84 -3.53 24.22 41.85
N SER A 85 -4.05 23.43 42.80
CA SER A 85 -3.26 22.89 43.92
C SER A 85 -2.17 21.91 43.45
N ILE A 86 -2.44 21.13 42.39
CA ILE A 86 -1.44 20.27 41.72
C ILE A 86 -0.39 21.14 41.01
N GLU A 87 -0.81 22.19 40.33
CA GLU A 87 0.07 23.14 39.63
C GLU A 87 1.03 23.84 40.61
N SER A 88 0.53 24.36 41.74
CA SER A 88 1.34 24.97 42.81
C SER A 88 2.42 24.01 43.31
N VAL A 89 2.03 22.78 43.68
CA VAL A 89 2.93 21.76 44.23
C VAL A 89 4.02 21.35 43.24
N ILE A 90 3.65 21.09 41.98
CA ILE A 90 4.61 20.64 40.97
C ILE A 90 5.53 21.78 40.53
N THR A 91 5.03 23.01 40.43
CA THR A 91 5.85 24.20 40.16
C THR A 91 6.86 24.41 41.28
N ARG A 92 6.44 24.30 42.55
CA ARG A 92 7.33 24.37 43.71
C ARG A 92 8.40 23.27 43.70
N PHE A 93 8.05 22.03 43.36
CA PHE A 93 9.00 20.93 43.24
C PHE A 93 10.14 21.23 42.25
N VAL A 94 9.79 21.73 41.06
CA VAL A 94 10.77 22.08 40.02
C VAL A 94 11.61 23.29 40.46
N GLN A 95 10.99 24.34 41.01
CA GLN A 95 11.69 25.52 41.51
C GLN A 95 12.72 25.19 42.61
N LEU A 96 12.37 24.32 43.56
CA LEU A 96 13.28 23.88 44.62
C LEU A 96 14.47 23.10 44.06
N ALA A 97 14.23 22.23 43.06
CA ALA A 97 15.31 21.48 42.42
C ALA A 97 16.26 22.39 41.61
N ASP A 98 15.74 23.43 40.93
CA ASP A 98 16.56 24.43 40.22
C ASP A 98 17.34 25.32 41.19
N ALA A 99 16.72 25.72 42.32
CA ALA A 99 17.42 26.42 43.40
C ALA A 99 18.60 25.59 43.96
N LYS A 100 18.43 24.29 44.18
CA LYS A 100 19.53 23.40 44.61
C LYS A 100 20.62 23.21 43.54
N VAL A 101 20.28 23.24 42.25
CA VAL A 101 21.30 23.30 41.19
C VAL A 101 22.08 24.61 41.27
N ARG A 102 21.41 25.74 41.48
CA ARG A 102 22.06 27.05 41.66
C ARG A 102 23.01 27.08 42.86
N GLU A 103 22.56 26.65 44.03
CA GLU A 103 23.40 26.49 45.23
C GLU A 103 24.62 25.60 44.97
N ALA A 104 24.47 24.54 44.17
CA ALA A 104 25.57 23.64 43.82
C ALA A 104 26.55 24.27 42.83
N GLN A 105 26.07 25.06 41.85
CA GLN A 105 26.92 25.81 40.93
C GLN A 105 27.72 26.89 41.65
N GLU A 106 27.11 27.61 42.59
CA GLU A 106 27.80 28.61 43.42
C GLU A 106 28.89 27.96 44.28
N LYS A 107 28.60 26.81 44.92
CA LYS A 107 29.61 26.04 45.69
C LYS A 107 30.75 25.52 44.81
N ALA A 108 30.45 25.01 43.62
CA ALA A 108 31.47 24.55 42.68
C ALA A 108 32.32 25.70 42.13
N ALA A 109 31.72 26.88 41.88
CA ALA A 109 32.46 28.07 41.48
C ALA A 109 33.40 28.58 42.59
N VAL A 110 32.96 28.59 43.85
CA VAL A 110 33.83 28.94 44.99
C VAL A 110 34.98 27.94 45.12
N GLN A 111 34.70 26.63 45.08
CA GLN A 111 35.74 25.62 45.24
C GLN A 111 36.72 25.62 44.05
N SER A 112 36.23 25.79 42.81
CA SER A 112 37.07 25.96 41.63
C SER A 112 37.85 27.28 41.61
N ALA A 113 37.47 28.30 42.37
CA ALA A 113 38.25 29.52 42.51
C ALA A 113 39.39 29.34 43.52
N VAL A 114 39.12 28.65 44.64
CA VAL A 114 40.14 28.28 45.63
C VAL A 114 41.19 27.36 45.01
N ASP A 115 40.78 26.37 44.22
CA ASP A 115 41.70 25.48 43.48
C ASP A 115 42.49 26.18 42.35
N VAL A 116 42.17 27.45 42.02
CA VAL A 116 42.82 28.25 40.97
C VAL A 116 43.71 29.37 41.52
N ASP A 117 43.58 29.75 42.80
CA ASP A 117 44.52 30.69 43.45
C ASP A 117 45.89 30.01 43.78
N ASP A 118 45.97 28.68 43.78
CA ASP A 118 47.20 27.90 44.01
C ASP A 118 47.97 27.61 42.70
N LEU A 119 48.26 28.67 41.93
CA LEU A 119 48.88 28.57 40.59
C LEU A 119 50.27 27.92 40.60
N GLU A 120 51.02 28.05 41.70
CA GLU A 120 52.38 27.50 41.84
C GLU A 120 52.39 25.96 41.97
N ALA A 121 51.25 25.32 42.24
CA ALA A 121 51.10 23.86 42.35
C ALA A 121 50.33 23.20 41.18
N SER A 122 49.90 23.97 40.17
CA SER A 122 49.00 23.49 39.12
C SER A 122 49.56 22.35 38.24
N GLU A 123 50.89 22.23 38.13
CA GLU A 123 51.60 21.14 37.43
C GLU A 123 51.89 19.91 38.33
N THR A 124 50.95 19.50 39.18
CA THR A 124 51.08 18.18 39.82
C THR A 124 51.15 17.07 38.76
N PRO A 125 52.02 16.05 38.93
CA PRO A 125 52.14 14.96 37.96
C PRO A 125 50.83 14.18 37.79
N GLU A 126 49.97 14.15 38.80
CA GLU A 126 48.62 13.59 38.70
C GLU A 126 47.69 14.43 37.80
N SER A 127 47.75 15.75 37.86
CA SER A 127 47.02 16.65 36.96
C SER A 127 47.43 16.43 35.50
N ILE A 128 48.75 16.37 35.25
CA ILE A 128 49.33 16.13 33.91
C ILE A 128 48.96 14.74 33.38
N LEU A 129 49.08 13.68 34.19
CA LEU A 129 48.70 12.31 33.80
C LEU A 129 47.20 12.21 33.50
N LEU A 130 46.34 12.82 34.32
CA LEU A 130 44.90 12.84 34.08
C LEU A 130 44.54 13.68 32.85
N GLY A 131 45.24 14.78 32.60
CA GLY A 131 45.10 15.61 31.38
C GLY A 131 45.54 14.87 30.11
N ALA A 132 46.59 14.06 30.18
CA ALA A 132 47.07 13.23 29.07
C ALA A 132 46.11 12.07 28.73
N VAL A 133 45.38 11.54 29.71
CA VAL A 133 44.37 10.49 29.52
C VAL A 133 42.99 11.06 29.18
N SER A 134 42.67 12.26 29.66
CA SER A 134 41.37 12.91 29.48
C SER A 134 41.51 14.42 29.48
N GLY A 135 41.04 15.08 28.42
CA GLY A 135 40.98 16.55 28.31
C GLY A 135 39.99 17.24 29.27
N ASP A 136 39.45 16.53 30.27
CA ASP A 136 38.58 17.09 31.32
C ASP A 136 39.41 18.02 32.24
N GLN A 137 39.10 19.32 32.22
CA GLN A 137 39.75 20.34 33.05
C GLN A 137 39.48 20.11 34.55
N SER A 138 40.27 20.72 35.44
CA SER A 138 40.02 20.68 36.90
C SER A 138 38.59 21.11 37.24
N LYS A 139 38.12 22.20 36.61
CA LYS A 139 36.75 22.70 36.68
C LYS A 139 35.69 21.69 36.23
N ASP A 140 35.92 20.95 35.15
CA ASP A 140 34.97 19.93 34.69
C ASP A 140 34.86 18.78 35.70
N ARG A 141 35.93 18.47 36.43
CA ARG A 141 35.95 17.46 37.49
C ARG A 141 35.18 17.93 38.74
N THR A 142 35.35 19.18 39.16
CA THR A 142 34.59 19.74 40.29
C THR A 142 33.09 19.89 39.95
N ASP A 143 32.75 20.35 38.75
CA ASP A 143 31.36 20.37 38.24
C ASP A 143 30.77 18.95 38.10
N ARG A 144 31.58 17.94 37.78
CA ARG A 144 31.16 16.53 37.72
C ARG A 144 30.92 15.91 39.09
N ALA A 145 31.66 16.33 40.11
CA ALA A 145 31.49 15.88 41.49
C ALA A 145 30.31 16.58 42.20
N LEU A 146 30.24 17.91 42.10
CA LEU A 146 29.31 18.74 42.88
C LEU A 146 28.02 19.05 42.13
N VAL A 147 28.10 19.55 40.89
CA VAL A 147 26.95 20.07 40.14
C VAL A 147 26.17 18.97 39.42
N THR A 148 26.87 18.01 38.80
CA THR A 148 26.25 16.96 37.97
C THR A 148 25.26 16.05 38.72
N PRO A 149 25.44 15.68 40.00
CA PRO A 149 24.41 14.98 40.77
C PRO A 149 23.11 15.78 40.90
N TRP A 150 23.19 17.09 41.09
CA TRP A 150 22.02 17.97 41.16
C TRP A 150 21.38 18.21 39.79
N LEU A 151 22.17 18.33 38.71
CA LEU A 151 21.63 18.37 37.33
C LEU A 151 20.89 17.09 36.97
N LYS A 152 21.40 15.91 37.36
CA LYS A 152 20.71 14.62 37.19
C LYS A 152 19.41 14.58 38.00
N PHE A 153 19.42 15.10 39.23
CA PHE A 153 18.22 15.17 40.07
C PHE A 153 17.17 16.13 39.48
N LEU A 154 17.55 17.33 39.05
CA LEU A 154 16.67 18.31 38.39
C LEU A 154 16.06 17.74 37.10
N TRP A 155 16.86 17.04 36.28
CA TRP A 155 16.35 16.31 35.12
C TRP A 155 15.29 15.26 35.52
N GLU A 156 15.53 14.45 36.55
CA GLU A 156 14.56 13.45 37.02
C GLU A 156 13.32 14.09 37.67
N SER A 157 13.45 15.29 38.25
CA SER A 157 12.32 16.11 38.70
C SER A 157 11.46 16.57 37.52
N TYR A 158 12.05 17.13 36.46
CA TYR A 158 11.33 17.47 35.22
C TYR A 158 10.62 16.24 34.63
N ARG A 159 11.32 15.11 34.53
CA ARG A 159 10.75 13.85 34.06
C ARG A 159 9.58 13.38 34.92
N THR A 160 9.73 13.41 36.25
CA THR A 160 8.71 13.01 37.20
C THR A 160 7.46 13.89 37.09
N SER A 161 7.63 15.20 36.95
CA SER A 161 6.54 16.15 36.72
C SER A 161 5.80 15.84 35.42
N LEU A 162 6.51 15.63 34.31
CA LEU A 162 5.92 15.26 33.01
C LEU A 162 5.21 13.89 33.04
N GLU A 163 5.79 12.89 33.71
CA GLU A 163 5.16 11.57 33.89
C GLU A 163 3.92 11.63 34.78
N THR A 164 3.88 12.56 35.75
CA THR A 164 2.72 12.80 36.63
C THR A 164 1.60 13.51 35.87
N LEU A 165 1.92 14.56 35.10
CA LEU A 165 0.94 15.43 34.44
C LEU A 165 0.35 14.87 33.14
N LYS A 166 0.97 13.85 32.52
CA LYS A 166 0.56 13.31 31.20
C LYS A 166 -0.92 12.91 31.11
N ASN A 167 -1.42 12.99 29.87
CA ASN A 167 -2.72 12.46 29.42
C ASN A 167 -3.96 12.99 30.15
N ASN A 168 -3.91 14.19 30.76
CA ASN A 168 -5.07 14.82 31.40
C ASN A 168 -5.28 16.23 30.84
N ALA A 169 -6.42 16.48 30.20
CA ALA A 169 -6.77 17.76 29.56
C ALA A 169 -6.77 18.95 30.54
N ARG A 170 -7.13 18.75 31.82
CA ARG A 170 -7.13 19.84 32.82
C ARG A 170 -5.71 20.26 33.21
N LEU A 171 -4.73 19.35 33.09
CA LEU A 171 -3.34 19.53 33.48
C LEU A 171 -2.42 19.81 32.29
N GLU A 172 -2.99 20.03 31.10
CA GLU A 172 -2.22 20.19 29.88
C GLU A 172 -1.35 21.46 29.89
N ALA A 173 -1.90 22.63 30.27
CA ALA A 173 -1.16 23.89 30.24
C ALA A 173 0.15 23.82 31.05
N ILE A 174 0.09 23.33 32.29
CA ILE A 174 1.27 23.15 33.15
C ILE A 174 2.22 22.05 32.62
N TYR A 175 1.70 20.98 32.00
CA TYR A 175 2.54 19.97 31.32
C TYR A 175 3.38 20.59 30.20
N GLN A 176 2.77 21.42 29.35
CA GLN A 176 3.44 22.09 28.22
C GLN A 176 4.46 23.12 28.73
N GLN A 177 4.12 23.91 29.75
CA GLN A 177 5.05 24.84 30.40
C GLN A 177 6.29 24.13 30.97
N ILE A 178 6.10 23.00 31.67
CA ILE A 178 7.20 22.22 32.25
C ILE A 178 8.05 21.56 31.15
N ALA A 179 7.46 21.13 30.03
CA ALA A 179 8.22 20.64 28.88
C ALA A 179 9.10 21.76 28.28
N GLN A 180 8.57 22.97 28.16
CA GLN A 180 9.33 24.14 27.69
C GLN A 180 10.44 24.55 28.66
N GLN A 181 10.21 24.48 29.97
CA GLN A 181 11.26 24.68 30.99
C GLN A 181 12.35 23.60 30.89
N ALA A 182 11.97 22.34 30.69
CA ALA A 182 12.91 21.23 30.53
C ALA A 182 13.78 21.38 29.26
N PHE A 183 13.25 21.95 28.17
CA PHE A 183 14.07 22.35 27.01
C PHE A 183 15.07 23.45 27.35
N LYS A 184 14.65 24.51 28.05
CA LYS A 184 15.54 25.59 28.51
C LYS A 184 16.64 25.07 29.44
N PHE A 185 16.33 24.13 30.33
CA PHE A 185 17.31 23.41 31.15
C PHE A 185 18.32 22.65 30.28
N CYS A 186 17.84 21.88 29.29
CA CYS A 186 18.73 21.14 28.39
C CYS A 186 19.66 22.06 27.58
N LEU A 187 19.16 23.22 27.14
CA LEU A 187 19.92 24.24 26.42
C LEU A 187 20.98 24.88 27.33
N LYS A 188 20.56 25.43 28.49
CA LYS A 188 21.39 26.14 29.47
C LYS A 188 22.58 25.30 29.96
N HIS A 189 22.39 23.99 30.10
CA HIS A 189 23.40 23.06 30.60
C HIS A 189 23.95 22.09 29.53
N GLN A 190 23.71 22.37 28.23
CA GLN A 190 24.18 21.59 27.07
C GLN A 190 23.94 20.06 27.17
N ARG A 191 22.81 19.67 27.77
CA ARG A 191 22.46 18.27 28.09
C ARG A 191 21.87 17.52 26.89
N LYS A 192 22.69 17.29 25.87
CA LYS A 192 22.32 16.65 24.58
C LYS A 192 21.78 15.22 24.71
N VAL A 193 22.04 14.51 25.81
CA VAL A 193 21.50 13.14 26.05
C VAL A 193 20.09 13.20 26.64
N GLU A 194 19.91 14.00 27.69
CA GLU A 194 18.63 14.25 28.33
C GLU A 194 17.62 14.87 27.36
N PHE A 195 18.06 15.81 26.51
CA PHE A 195 17.22 16.40 25.47
C PHE A 195 16.62 15.36 24.51
N ARG A 196 17.42 14.39 24.03
CA ARG A 196 16.92 13.29 23.18
C ARG A 196 15.92 12.39 23.91
N ARG A 197 16.18 12.09 25.19
CA ARG A 197 15.24 11.33 26.04
C ARG A 197 13.94 12.09 26.30
N LEU A 198 14.00 13.41 26.44
CA LEU A 198 12.84 14.29 26.57
C LEU A 198 11.98 14.23 25.30
N CYS A 199 12.57 14.46 24.13
CA CYS A 199 11.87 14.42 22.84
C CYS A 199 11.13 13.09 22.65
N GLU A 200 11.79 11.97 22.93
CA GLU A 200 11.19 10.64 22.82
C GLU A 200 10.06 10.40 23.84
N THR A 201 10.23 10.88 25.08
CA THR A 201 9.17 10.85 26.10
C THR A 201 7.93 11.63 25.63
N LEU A 202 8.14 12.81 25.04
CA LEU A 202 7.04 13.64 24.51
C LEU A 202 6.39 13.02 23.26
N ARG A 203 7.11 12.25 22.43
CA ARG A 203 6.53 11.45 21.33
C ARG A 203 5.67 10.32 21.86
N LEU A 204 6.18 9.56 22.81
CA LEU A 204 5.44 8.49 23.48
C LEU A 204 4.15 9.02 24.11
N HIS A 205 4.21 10.16 24.82
CA HIS A 205 3.05 10.81 25.40
C HIS A 205 2.02 11.23 24.34
N LEU A 206 2.44 11.88 23.24
CA LEU A 206 1.54 12.24 22.14
C LEU A 206 0.91 11.01 21.46
N SER A 207 1.66 9.92 21.28
CA SER A 207 1.13 8.66 20.75
C SER A 207 0.08 8.02 21.66
N ASN A 208 0.17 8.28 22.97
CA ASN A 208 -0.77 7.78 23.96
C ASN A 208 -2.07 8.62 24.01
N VAL A 209 -2.00 9.92 23.72
CA VAL A 209 -3.21 10.77 23.56
C VAL A 209 -4.17 10.16 22.52
N ALA A 210 -3.64 9.79 21.35
CA ALA A 210 -4.44 9.15 20.30
C ALA A 210 -5.03 7.79 20.73
N LYS A 211 -4.30 6.99 21.52
CA LYS A 211 -4.76 5.65 21.99
C LYS A 211 -5.83 5.73 23.08
N TYR A 212 -5.74 6.72 23.97
CA TYR A 212 -6.58 6.84 25.17
C TYR A 212 -7.65 7.95 25.08
N SER A 213 -7.99 8.40 23.87
CA SER A 213 -9.00 9.43 23.57
C SER A 213 -10.44 9.13 24.05
N HIS A 214 -10.69 7.94 24.61
CA HIS A 214 -11.98 7.52 25.17
C HIS A 214 -12.04 7.62 26.70
N GLN A 215 -10.94 7.98 27.36
CA GLN A 215 -10.88 8.05 28.83
C GLN A 215 -11.46 9.37 29.36
N PRO A 216 -12.06 9.39 30.57
CA PRO A 216 -12.45 10.63 31.22
C PRO A 216 -11.23 11.55 31.39
N HIS A 217 -11.39 12.82 31.04
CA HIS A 217 -10.32 13.83 30.99
C HIS A 217 -9.20 13.58 29.95
N SER A 218 -9.42 12.73 28.93
CA SER A 218 -8.48 12.59 27.82
C SER A 218 -8.29 13.91 27.04
N ILE A 219 -7.07 14.18 26.60
CA ILE A 219 -6.73 15.33 25.75
C ILE A 219 -7.38 15.16 24.36
N ASN A 220 -8.07 16.17 23.86
CA ASN A 220 -8.74 16.14 22.55
C ASN A 220 -8.00 17.03 21.54
N LEU A 221 -7.19 16.41 20.67
CA LEU A 221 -6.45 17.11 19.59
C LEU A 221 -7.35 17.74 18.50
N SER A 222 -8.68 17.53 18.56
CA SER A 222 -9.63 18.27 17.72
C SER A 222 -9.88 19.69 18.20
N ASP A 223 -9.57 19.99 19.46
CA ASP A 223 -9.66 21.33 20.03
C ASP A 223 -8.50 22.21 19.56
N ALA A 224 -8.80 23.46 19.25
CA ALA A 224 -7.85 24.38 18.62
C ALA A 224 -6.79 24.89 19.61
N ASP A 225 -7.16 25.10 20.87
CA ASP A 225 -6.26 25.68 21.87
C ASP A 225 -5.31 24.59 22.41
N THR A 226 -5.84 23.40 22.74
CA THR A 226 -5.07 22.16 22.97
C THR A 226 -4.02 21.93 21.87
N LEU A 227 -4.44 21.97 20.60
CA LEU A 227 -3.54 21.73 19.48
C LEU A 227 -2.48 22.82 19.34
N GLN A 228 -2.82 24.09 19.62
CA GLN A 228 -1.87 25.20 19.62
C GLN A 228 -0.81 25.02 20.71
N HIS A 229 -1.17 24.65 21.94
CA HIS A 229 -0.20 24.41 23.01
C HIS A 229 0.77 23.26 22.70
N HIS A 230 0.26 22.20 22.05
CA HIS A 230 1.09 21.11 21.54
C HIS A 230 2.04 21.59 20.43
N LEU A 231 1.58 22.41 19.48
CA LEU A 231 2.41 23.01 18.43
C LEU A 231 3.50 23.91 19.02
N ASP A 232 3.16 24.83 19.94
CA ASP A 232 4.10 25.76 20.58
C ASP A 232 5.25 25.00 21.27
N THR A 233 4.93 23.89 21.94
CA THR A 233 5.93 23.03 22.58
C THR A 233 6.77 22.25 21.57
N ARG A 234 6.23 21.83 20.42
CA ARG A 234 7.03 21.26 19.32
C ARG A 234 7.91 22.30 18.62
N PHE A 235 7.47 23.55 18.52
CA PHE A 235 8.31 24.64 18.02
C PHE A 235 9.45 24.96 18.99
N ALA A 236 9.19 24.96 20.30
CA ALA A 236 10.26 25.06 21.31
C ALA A 236 11.26 23.89 21.18
N GLN A 237 10.78 22.66 21.02
CA GLN A 237 11.60 21.47 20.76
C GLN A 237 12.47 21.64 19.51
N LEU A 238 11.90 22.13 18.40
CA LEU A 238 12.62 22.38 17.15
C LEU A 238 13.71 23.44 17.32
N ASN A 239 13.39 24.57 17.95
CA ASN A 239 14.34 25.65 18.21
C ASN A 239 15.53 25.16 19.04
N THR A 240 15.26 24.50 20.17
CA THR A 240 16.30 23.92 21.03
C THR A 240 17.09 22.82 20.32
N SER A 241 16.48 22.03 19.42
CA SER A 241 17.20 21.02 18.63
C SER A 241 18.23 21.65 17.69
N VAL A 242 17.88 22.78 17.06
CA VAL A 242 18.76 23.54 16.16
C VAL A 242 19.87 24.23 16.96
N GLU A 243 19.54 24.84 18.11
CA GLU A 243 20.50 25.54 18.98
C GLU A 243 21.47 24.58 19.71
N LEU A 244 21.09 23.31 19.91
CA LEU A 244 21.99 22.24 20.37
C LEU A 244 22.73 21.53 19.22
N GLU A 245 22.52 21.95 17.97
CA GLU A 245 23.06 21.35 16.74
C GLU A 245 22.73 19.86 16.56
N LEU A 246 21.60 19.42 17.12
CA LEU A 246 21.13 18.03 17.05
C LEU A 246 20.33 17.82 15.77
N TRP A 247 20.97 17.95 14.61
CA TRP A 247 20.30 17.96 13.28
C TRP A 247 19.36 16.78 13.04
N GLN A 248 19.71 15.57 13.49
CA GLN A 248 18.83 14.39 13.40
C GLN A 248 17.58 14.50 14.28
N GLU A 249 17.69 15.10 15.47
CA GLU A 249 16.55 15.34 16.36
C GLU A 249 15.70 16.52 15.87
N ALA A 250 16.34 17.55 15.31
CA ALA A 250 15.66 18.66 14.65
C ALA A 250 14.79 18.14 13.49
N PHE A 251 15.32 17.23 12.66
CA PHE A 251 14.56 16.60 11.57
C PHE A 251 13.36 15.78 12.08
N ARG A 252 13.53 14.97 13.13
CA ARG A 252 12.40 14.27 13.77
C ARG A 252 11.38 15.25 14.38
N SER A 253 11.84 16.37 14.93
CA SER A 253 10.97 17.42 15.49
C SER A 253 10.17 18.15 14.41
N VAL A 254 10.74 18.36 13.22
CA VAL A 254 10.03 18.85 12.02
C VAL A 254 8.91 17.88 11.63
N GLU A 255 9.17 16.57 11.65
CA GLU A 255 8.14 15.56 11.39
C GLU A 255 7.03 15.57 12.47
N ASP A 256 7.39 15.72 13.75
CA ASP A 256 6.43 15.86 14.85
C ASP A 256 5.53 17.10 14.66
N VAL A 257 6.10 18.24 14.24
CA VAL A 257 5.36 19.47 13.88
C VAL A 257 4.44 19.21 12.68
N HIS A 258 4.98 18.66 11.58
CA HIS A 258 4.21 18.42 10.36
C HIS A 258 3.02 17.47 10.62
N ASN A 259 3.22 16.41 11.40
CA ASN A 259 2.15 15.50 11.80
C ASN A 259 1.02 16.25 12.53
N LEU A 260 1.34 17.12 13.51
CA LEU A 260 0.34 17.95 14.19
C LEU A 260 -0.34 18.95 13.23
N LEU A 261 0.39 19.54 12.29
CA LEU A 261 -0.16 20.44 11.28
C LEU A 261 -1.13 19.72 10.32
N THR A 262 -0.88 18.45 9.97
CA THR A 262 -1.84 17.65 9.17
C THR A 262 -3.08 17.23 9.95
N MET A 263 -3.01 17.15 11.28
CA MET A 263 -4.18 16.95 12.14
C MET A 263 -4.98 18.24 12.37
N ALA A 264 -4.36 19.41 12.16
CA ALA A 264 -4.98 20.71 12.36
C ALA A 264 -6.05 21.03 11.32
N LYS A 265 -7.30 21.21 11.78
CA LYS A 265 -8.40 21.72 10.94
C LYS A 265 -8.34 23.23 10.72
N LYS A 266 -7.65 23.96 11.62
CA LYS A 266 -7.49 25.42 11.59
C LYS A 266 -6.05 25.75 11.24
N ALA A 267 -5.85 26.74 10.38
CA ALA A 267 -4.51 27.19 10.01
C ALA A 267 -3.75 27.72 11.25
N PRO A 268 -2.47 27.35 11.43
CA PRO A 268 -1.63 27.85 12.52
C PRO A 268 -1.34 29.35 12.38
N ARG A 269 -0.90 29.99 13.47
CA ARG A 269 -0.51 31.41 13.48
C ARG A 269 0.65 31.67 12.48
N PRO A 270 0.55 32.66 11.56
CA PRO A 270 1.57 32.91 10.53
C PRO A 270 2.99 33.12 11.09
N ALA A 271 3.13 33.81 12.23
CA ALA A 271 4.43 34.02 12.89
C ALA A 271 5.12 32.71 13.30
N MET A 272 4.36 31.69 13.74
CA MET A 272 4.90 30.37 14.08
C MET A 272 5.35 29.63 12.81
N MET A 273 4.60 29.76 11.72
CA MET A 273 4.99 29.20 10.41
C MET A 273 6.20 29.92 9.80
N ALA A 274 6.39 31.21 10.06
CA ALA A 274 7.60 31.92 9.68
C ALA A 274 8.82 31.32 10.42
N ASN A 275 8.76 31.17 11.75
CA ASN A 275 9.83 30.54 12.52
C ASN A 275 10.08 29.08 12.06
N TYR A 276 9.04 28.31 11.79
CA TYR A 276 9.15 26.95 11.22
C TYR A 276 9.97 26.90 9.94
N TYR A 277 9.62 27.73 8.94
CA TYR A 277 10.33 27.73 7.67
C TYR A 277 11.75 28.33 7.80
N GLU A 278 11.99 29.29 8.70
CA GLU A 278 13.34 29.79 9.01
C GLU A 278 14.25 28.72 9.63
N LYS A 279 13.75 27.93 10.58
CA LYS A 279 14.51 26.82 11.16
C LYS A 279 14.72 25.69 10.13
N LEU A 280 13.76 25.48 9.22
CA LEU A 280 13.91 24.57 8.08
C LEU A 280 15.00 25.02 7.08
N THR A 281 15.16 26.31 6.79
CA THR A 281 16.26 26.75 5.91
C THR A 281 17.61 26.37 6.54
N LYS A 282 17.80 26.64 7.84
CA LYS A 282 19.01 26.26 8.59
C LYS A 282 19.26 24.74 8.57
N ILE A 283 18.22 23.93 8.84
CA ILE A 283 18.33 22.45 8.80
C ILE A 283 18.69 21.95 7.40
N PHE A 284 18.03 22.44 6.34
CA PHE A 284 18.31 21.95 4.99
C PHE A 284 19.69 22.35 4.47
N LEU A 285 20.19 23.54 4.85
CA LEU A 285 21.56 23.98 4.54
C LEU A 285 22.59 23.01 5.15
N MET A 286 22.48 22.75 6.45
CA MET A 286 23.39 21.85 7.17
C MET A 286 23.26 20.38 6.73
N SER A 287 22.11 20.00 6.18
CA SER A 287 21.92 18.67 5.56
C SER A 287 22.53 18.53 4.15
N GLY A 288 23.07 19.60 3.57
CA GLY A 288 23.60 19.63 2.20
C GLY A 288 22.54 19.68 1.08
N ASN A 289 21.25 19.76 1.42
CA ASN A 289 20.14 19.71 0.47
C ASN A 289 19.75 21.11 -0.04
N ALA A 290 20.60 21.71 -0.87
CA ALA A 290 20.42 23.07 -1.42
C ALA A 290 19.04 23.30 -2.08
N LEU A 291 18.50 22.29 -2.76
CA LEU A 291 17.19 22.37 -3.44
C LEU A 291 16.01 22.53 -2.46
N TYR A 292 16.00 21.74 -1.37
CA TYR A 292 14.99 21.86 -0.31
C TYR A 292 15.19 23.10 0.55
N HIS A 293 16.44 23.54 0.71
CA HIS A 293 16.79 24.80 1.35
C HIS A 293 16.23 26.02 0.60
N ALA A 294 16.42 26.10 -0.72
CA ALA A 294 15.83 27.14 -1.57
C ALA A 294 14.28 27.10 -1.56
N ALA A 295 13.69 25.90 -1.56
CA ALA A 295 12.24 25.73 -1.42
C ALA A 295 11.72 26.21 -0.05
N ALA A 296 12.47 25.99 1.03
CA ALA A 296 12.15 26.51 2.36
C ALA A 296 12.20 28.04 2.41
N TRP A 297 13.19 28.67 1.76
CA TRP A 297 13.26 30.13 1.62
C TRP A 297 12.05 30.69 0.85
N GLY A 298 11.66 30.07 -0.27
CA GLY A 298 10.46 30.47 -1.01
C GLY A 298 9.18 30.40 -0.17
N LYS A 299 9.03 29.34 0.65
CA LYS A 299 7.92 29.22 1.62
C LYS A 299 7.99 30.26 2.73
N TYR A 300 9.17 30.50 3.31
CA TYR A 300 9.38 31.51 4.35
C TYR A 300 9.03 32.91 3.83
N TYR A 301 9.56 33.29 2.66
CA TYR A 301 9.22 34.52 1.96
C TYR A 301 7.71 34.66 1.76
N SER A 302 7.05 33.63 1.22
CA SER A 302 5.60 33.62 1.03
C SER A 302 4.80 33.90 2.31
N VAL A 303 5.22 33.35 3.45
CA VAL A 303 4.54 33.57 4.74
C VAL A 303 4.81 34.99 5.24
N VAL A 304 6.07 35.44 5.20
CA VAL A 304 6.49 36.78 5.63
C VAL A 304 5.79 37.87 4.81
N THR A 305 5.74 37.77 3.49
CA THR A 305 5.04 38.74 2.63
C THR A 305 3.54 38.75 2.87
N SER A 306 2.94 37.59 3.23
CA SER A 306 1.51 37.52 3.57
C SER A 306 1.17 38.06 4.96
N MET A 307 2.14 38.09 5.88
CA MET A 307 2.00 38.61 7.24
C MET A 307 2.14 40.14 7.28
N GLY A 308 2.98 40.70 6.42
CA GLY A 308 3.30 42.13 6.41
C GLY A 308 4.17 42.57 7.59
N GLY A 309 4.39 43.88 7.71
CA GLY A 309 5.07 44.49 8.87
C GLY A 309 6.60 44.46 8.86
N LYS A 310 7.24 44.00 7.78
CA LYS A 310 8.70 44.17 7.57
C LYS A 310 9.00 45.43 6.76
N THR A 311 10.19 46.00 6.96
CA THR A 311 10.69 47.13 6.17
C THR A 311 11.07 46.71 4.74
N ASP A 312 11.09 47.66 3.80
CA ASP A 312 11.50 47.40 2.42
C ASP A 312 12.96 46.92 2.32
N GLU A 313 13.82 47.35 3.25
CA GLU A 313 15.20 46.85 3.36
C GLU A 313 15.26 45.38 3.80
N GLU A 314 14.47 44.99 4.80
CA GLU A 314 14.36 43.59 5.22
C GLU A 314 13.77 42.72 4.12
N LEU A 315 12.75 43.21 3.39
CA LEU A 315 12.17 42.53 2.25
C LEU A 315 13.17 42.41 1.09
N SER A 316 14.01 43.42 0.86
CA SER A 316 15.08 43.36 -0.15
C SER A 316 16.16 42.35 0.22
N LYS A 317 16.66 42.37 1.48
CA LYS A 317 17.61 41.38 2.00
C LYS A 317 17.04 39.96 1.88
N LEU A 318 15.77 39.79 2.24
CA LEU A 318 15.06 38.51 2.16
C LEU A 318 14.89 38.02 0.70
N ALA A 319 14.49 38.92 -0.20
CA ALA A 319 14.40 38.62 -1.63
C ALA A 319 15.77 38.23 -2.21
N GLY A 320 16.84 38.88 -1.76
CA GLY A 320 18.23 38.51 -2.04
C GLY A 320 18.55 37.06 -1.61
N GLN A 321 18.23 36.68 -0.36
CA GLN A 321 18.43 35.32 0.16
C GLN A 321 17.64 34.25 -0.63
N VAL A 322 16.38 34.52 -0.97
CA VAL A 322 15.56 33.60 -1.79
C VAL A 322 16.17 33.40 -3.18
N LEU A 323 16.60 34.48 -3.83
CA LEU A 323 17.16 34.40 -5.18
C LEU A 323 18.55 33.76 -5.19
N VAL A 324 19.42 34.10 -4.23
CA VAL A 324 20.75 33.48 -4.06
C VAL A 324 20.62 31.98 -3.77
N SER A 325 19.76 31.58 -2.84
CA SER A 325 19.58 30.16 -2.52
C SER A 325 19.07 29.35 -3.70
N ALA A 326 18.18 29.90 -4.54
CA ALA A 326 17.73 29.26 -5.77
C ALA A 326 18.82 29.20 -6.87
N LEU A 327 19.63 30.26 -7.01
CA LEU A 327 20.75 30.29 -7.96
C LEU A 327 21.89 29.34 -7.58
N ALA A 328 22.14 29.19 -6.28
CA ALA A 328 23.17 28.32 -5.69
C ALA A 328 22.86 26.81 -5.81
N VAL A 329 21.66 26.42 -6.24
CA VAL A 329 21.38 25.04 -6.65
C VAL A 329 22.11 24.76 -7.98
N PRO A 330 22.94 23.71 -8.09
CA PRO A 330 23.61 23.38 -9.35
C PRO A 330 22.65 23.10 -10.51
N VAL A 331 23.08 23.48 -11.71
CA VAL A 331 22.38 23.20 -12.98
C VAL A 331 22.59 21.73 -13.34
N GLY A 332 21.57 21.09 -13.90
CA GLY A 332 21.69 19.71 -14.39
C GLY A 332 21.53 18.62 -13.33
N LEU A 333 21.25 18.94 -12.06
CA LEU A 333 20.84 17.97 -11.04
C LEU A 333 19.50 17.28 -11.41
N THR A 334 19.56 16.34 -12.34
CA THR A 334 18.59 15.28 -12.54
C THR A 334 18.63 14.39 -11.30
N HIS A 335 17.48 14.20 -10.65
CA HIS A 335 17.38 13.16 -9.64
C HIS A 335 17.35 11.81 -10.35
N GLU A 336 18.51 11.18 -10.49
CA GLU A 336 18.56 9.78 -10.91
C GLU A 336 17.70 8.95 -9.95
N ASP A 337 16.87 8.13 -10.57
CA ASP A 337 15.66 7.56 -10.00
C ASP A 337 15.96 6.30 -9.17
N HIS A 338 17.03 6.34 -8.36
CA HIS A 338 17.29 5.33 -7.33
C HIS A 338 16.07 5.26 -6.40
N ASP A 339 15.32 4.15 -6.46
CA ASP A 339 14.01 4.02 -5.79
C ASP A 339 14.08 4.23 -4.26
N GLU A 340 15.24 3.97 -3.63
CA GLU A 340 15.48 4.27 -2.22
C GLU A 340 15.45 5.79 -1.88
N LEU A 341 15.83 6.64 -2.84
CA LEU A 341 15.83 8.10 -2.68
C LEU A 341 14.45 8.70 -2.94
N LYS A 342 13.60 8.08 -3.77
CA LYS A 342 12.20 8.53 -3.99
C LYS A 342 11.41 8.63 -2.69
N GLY A 343 11.50 7.63 -1.82
CA GLY A 343 10.81 7.64 -0.53
C GLY A 343 11.29 8.76 0.41
N LYS A 344 12.60 9.01 0.44
CA LYS A 344 13.22 10.09 1.23
C LYS A 344 12.81 11.47 0.71
N ASN A 345 12.88 11.67 -0.62
CA ASN A 345 12.52 12.93 -1.27
C ASN A 345 11.01 13.21 -1.17
N ALA A 346 10.15 12.19 -1.31
CA ALA A 346 8.71 12.35 -1.09
C ALA A 346 8.41 12.81 0.36
N ARG A 347 9.09 12.24 1.36
CA ARG A 347 8.98 12.66 2.76
C ARG A 347 9.44 14.12 2.96
N LEU A 348 10.62 14.49 2.45
CA LEU A 348 11.16 15.86 2.51
C LEU A 348 10.20 16.88 1.86
N THR A 349 9.62 16.52 0.73
CA THR A 349 8.65 17.32 -0.02
C THR A 349 7.37 17.55 0.78
N ALA A 350 6.86 16.51 1.47
CA ALA A 350 5.69 16.62 2.33
C ALA A 350 5.93 17.60 3.50
N LEU A 351 7.09 17.58 4.15
CA LEU A 351 7.43 18.46 5.29
C LEU A 351 7.36 19.96 4.96
N LEU A 352 7.56 20.33 3.68
CA LEU A 352 7.44 21.69 3.16
C LEU A 352 6.03 22.05 2.66
N ASN A 353 5.05 21.15 2.82
CA ASN A 353 3.71 21.24 2.23
C ASN A 353 3.79 21.50 0.71
N LEU A 354 4.56 20.64 0.01
CA LEU A 354 4.65 20.58 -1.44
C LEU A 354 4.05 19.24 -1.91
N THR A 355 3.41 19.23 -3.09
CA THR A 355 2.79 18.03 -3.69
C THR A 355 3.72 17.29 -4.65
N LYS A 356 4.75 17.97 -5.15
CA LYS A 356 5.77 17.45 -6.06
C LYS A 356 7.14 17.90 -5.59
N VAL A 357 8.17 17.09 -5.85
CA VAL A 357 9.56 17.46 -5.58
C VAL A 357 9.85 18.80 -6.25
N PRO A 358 10.36 19.82 -5.53
CA PRO A 358 10.69 21.11 -6.13
C PRO A 358 11.81 20.93 -7.14
N THR A 359 11.77 21.67 -8.26
CA THR A 359 12.87 21.70 -9.25
C THR A 359 13.49 23.09 -9.28
N ARG A 360 14.79 23.19 -9.60
CA ARG A 360 15.50 24.48 -9.71
C ARG A 360 14.77 25.48 -10.61
N ALA A 361 14.34 25.03 -11.79
CA ALA A 361 13.57 25.85 -12.73
C ALA A 361 12.20 26.27 -12.17
N GLY A 362 11.52 25.37 -11.43
CA GLY A 362 10.27 25.70 -10.75
C GLY A 362 10.44 26.74 -9.65
N LEU A 363 11.50 26.65 -8.86
CA LEU A 363 11.83 27.61 -7.79
C LEU A 363 12.18 28.99 -8.35
N LEU A 364 12.99 29.06 -9.40
CA LEU A 364 13.29 30.33 -10.08
C LEU A 364 12.01 30.94 -10.70
N LYS A 365 11.15 30.13 -11.31
CA LYS A 365 9.86 30.60 -11.86
C LYS A 365 8.92 31.11 -10.77
N ASP A 366 8.82 30.44 -9.62
CA ASP A 366 8.05 30.88 -8.45
C ASP A 366 8.60 32.20 -7.90
N ALA A 367 9.92 32.33 -7.73
CA ALA A 367 10.57 33.57 -7.29
C ALA A 367 10.31 34.75 -8.24
N LEU A 368 10.43 34.53 -9.56
CA LEU A 368 10.11 35.55 -10.57
C LEU A 368 8.63 35.96 -10.54
N SER A 369 7.71 35.01 -10.32
CA SER A 369 6.26 35.29 -10.24
C SER A 369 5.85 36.11 -8.99
N ARG A 370 6.76 36.27 -8.03
CA ARG A 370 6.57 37.00 -6.76
C ARG A 370 7.40 38.29 -6.68
N ASP A 371 7.86 38.80 -7.83
CA ASP A 371 8.70 40.00 -7.95
C ASP A 371 10.00 39.99 -7.12
N VAL A 372 10.49 38.80 -6.71
CA VAL A 372 11.72 38.65 -5.92
C VAL A 372 12.92 39.29 -6.64
N LEU A 373 13.01 39.12 -7.96
CA LEU A 373 14.06 39.75 -8.77
C LEU A 373 13.99 41.28 -8.68
N LYS A 374 12.81 41.89 -8.72
CA LYS A 374 12.62 43.35 -8.63
C LYS A 374 13.05 43.90 -7.27
N LEU A 375 12.74 43.19 -6.18
CA LEU A 375 13.04 43.59 -4.81
C LEU A 375 14.49 43.28 -4.38
N SER A 376 15.15 42.30 -5.01
CA SER A 376 16.50 41.86 -4.62
C SER A 376 17.59 42.95 -4.79
N PRO A 377 18.73 42.86 -4.07
CA PRO A 377 19.81 43.83 -4.16
C PRO A 377 20.50 43.83 -5.55
N PRO A 378 21.11 44.95 -6.00
CA PRO A 378 21.75 45.05 -7.32
C PRO A 378 22.80 43.95 -7.62
N PRO A 379 23.68 43.53 -6.69
CA PRO A 379 24.62 42.43 -6.96
C PRO A 379 23.92 41.10 -7.28
N ILE A 380 22.76 40.83 -6.67
CA ILE A 380 22.01 39.59 -6.88
C ILE A 380 21.23 39.63 -8.20
N LYS A 381 20.71 40.82 -8.58
CA LYS A 381 20.15 41.06 -9.92
C LYS A 381 21.18 40.79 -11.03
N ALA A 382 22.40 41.29 -10.85
CA ALA A 382 23.50 41.03 -11.77
C ALA A 382 23.85 39.53 -11.83
N LEU A 383 23.95 38.87 -10.67
CA LEU A 383 24.21 37.42 -10.58
C LEU A 383 23.15 36.57 -11.29
N TYR A 384 21.86 36.89 -11.12
CA TYR A 384 20.76 36.24 -11.84
C TYR A 384 20.89 36.42 -13.36
N ASN A 385 21.14 37.64 -13.82
CA ASN A 385 21.31 37.93 -15.25
C ASN A 385 22.47 37.11 -15.85
N ILE A 386 23.61 37.06 -15.16
CA ILE A 386 24.80 36.38 -15.69
C ILE A 386 24.63 34.84 -15.68
N LEU A 387 24.06 34.27 -14.61
CA LEU A 387 23.88 32.82 -14.50
C LEU A 387 22.72 32.28 -15.36
N GLU A 388 21.59 32.98 -15.47
CA GLU A 388 20.38 32.45 -16.12
C GLU A 388 20.11 33.02 -17.51
N VAL A 389 20.40 34.31 -17.74
CA VAL A 389 19.95 35.03 -18.94
C VAL A 389 21.03 35.08 -20.02
N THR A 390 22.27 35.42 -19.66
CA THR A 390 23.37 35.51 -20.63
C THR A 390 23.96 34.14 -20.99
N PHE A 391 24.55 34.07 -22.19
CA PHE A 391 25.21 32.89 -22.74
C PHE A 391 26.61 33.26 -23.23
N ASP A 392 27.56 33.35 -22.30
CA ASP A 392 28.91 33.84 -22.58
C ASP A 392 29.98 32.94 -21.91
N PRO A 393 30.14 31.67 -22.34
CA PRO A 393 30.96 30.68 -21.62
C PRO A 393 32.43 31.07 -21.44
N LEU A 394 32.99 31.90 -22.32
CA LEU A 394 34.40 32.32 -22.26
C LEU A 394 34.66 33.48 -21.28
N THR A 395 33.65 34.27 -20.94
CA THR A 395 33.76 35.44 -20.06
C THR A 395 33.03 35.27 -18.72
N LEU A 396 32.16 34.25 -18.61
CA LEU A 396 31.34 33.92 -17.44
C LEU A 396 32.10 33.98 -16.10
N CYS A 397 33.28 33.34 -16.02
CA CYS A 397 34.08 33.33 -14.80
C CYS A 397 34.74 34.69 -14.50
N LYS A 398 35.07 35.48 -15.54
CA LYS A 398 35.66 36.83 -15.40
C LYS A 398 34.62 37.84 -14.90
N SER A 399 33.38 37.76 -15.39
CA SER A 399 32.29 38.67 -15.00
C SER A 399 31.72 38.37 -13.61
N ILE A 400 31.71 37.11 -13.18
CA ILE A 400 31.19 36.70 -11.86
C ILE A 400 32.22 36.86 -10.73
N ALA A 401 33.52 36.73 -11.00
CA ALA A 401 34.58 36.90 -9.99
C ALA A 401 34.42 38.15 -9.08
N PRO A 402 34.25 39.39 -9.60
CA PRO A 402 34.07 40.58 -8.76
C PRO A 402 32.74 40.58 -7.99
N LEU A 403 31.69 39.88 -8.48
CA LEU A 403 30.44 39.75 -7.75
C LEU A 403 30.55 38.75 -6.59
N LEU A 404 31.27 37.64 -6.75
CA LEU A 404 31.53 36.73 -5.65
C LEU A 404 32.39 37.38 -4.56
N LEU A 405 33.36 38.22 -4.95
CA LEU A 405 34.12 39.05 -4.01
C LEU A 405 33.25 40.09 -3.31
N SER A 406 32.32 40.76 -4.00
CA SER A 406 31.41 41.68 -3.30
C SER A 406 30.52 40.93 -2.30
N LEU A 407 30.11 39.70 -2.61
CA LEU A 407 29.33 38.87 -1.67
C LEU A 407 30.13 38.32 -0.49
N SER A 408 31.45 38.17 -0.59
CA SER A 408 32.31 37.83 0.55
C SER A 408 32.71 39.04 1.40
N THR A 409 32.83 40.23 0.79
CA THR A 409 33.49 41.39 1.41
C THR A 409 32.52 42.50 1.84
N THR A 410 31.26 42.47 1.38
CA THR A 410 30.26 43.48 1.74
C THR A 410 29.72 43.26 3.15
N SER A 411 30.37 43.92 4.12
CA SER A 411 29.80 44.37 5.40
C SER A 411 28.92 43.37 6.17
N ASP A 412 29.54 42.37 6.79
CA ASP A 412 29.29 41.92 8.18
C ASP A 412 29.95 40.54 8.40
N PRO A 413 30.51 40.23 9.59
CA PRO A 413 30.95 38.87 9.93
C PRO A 413 29.81 37.84 9.86
N ASP A 414 28.56 38.28 10.06
CA ASP A 414 27.32 37.52 9.90
C ASP A 414 26.69 37.68 8.50
N SER A 415 27.48 37.99 7.45
CA SER A 415 26.96 38.18 6.08
C SER A 415 26.12 36.97 5.63
N PRO A 416 24.82 37.15 5.32
CA PRO A 416 23.92 36.05 5.04
C PRO A 416 24.24 35.31 3.73
N TYR A 417 25.17 35.84 2.93
CA TYR A 417 25.55 35.26 1.64
C TYR A 417 26.79 34.35 1.71
N ALA A 418 27.60 34.45 2.77
CA ALA A 418 28.83 33.67 2.91
C ALA A 418 28.63 32.13 2.81
N PRO A 419 27.58 31.51 3.42
CA PRO A 419 27.36 30.07 3.31
C PRO A 419 27.04 29.57 1.89
N TYR A 420 26.69 30.47 0.95
CA TYR A 420 26.37 30.11 -0.42
C TYR A 420 27.56 30.18 -1.37
N LEU A 421 28.72 30.73 -0.98
CA LEU A 421 29.84 30.95 -1.90
C LEU A 421 30.31 29.64 -2.57
N THR A 422 30.46 28.57 -1.80
CA THR A 422 30.86 27.24 -2.29
C THR A 422 29.78 26.60 -3.19
N LEU A 423 28.51 26.82 -2.86
CA LEU A 423 27.36 26.35 -3.65
C LEU A 423 27.22 27.13 -4.97
N LEU A 424 27.46 28.45 -4.94
CA LEU A 424 27.47 29.33 -6.11
C LEU A 424 28.64 29.01 -7.06
N GLN A 425 29.84 28.73 -6.54
CA GLN A 425 30.95 28.23 -7.36
C GLN A 425 30.62 26.89 -8.03
N ARG A 426 29.97 25.97 -7.30
CA ARG A 426 29.48 24.70 -7.87
C ARG A 426 28.44 24.92 -8.97
N ALA A 427 27.47 25.81 -8.73
CA ALA A 427 26.46 26.17 -9.72
C ALA A 427 27.08 26.85 -10.95
N LEU A 428 28.05 27.75 -10.75
CA LEU A 428 28.83 28.40 -11.80
C LEU A 428 29.58 27.38 -12.67
N LEU A 429 30.28 26.40 -12.08
CA LEU A 429 30.95 25.34 -12.81
C LEU A 429 29.95 24.47 -13.61
N SER A 430 28.80 24.11 -13.02
CA SER A 430 27.76 23.38 -13.77
C SER A 430 27.19 24.18 -14.95
N ARG A 431 27.03 25.51 -14.78
CA ARG A 431 26.56 26.41 -15.84
C ARG A 431 27.62 26.57 -16.95
N LEU A 432 28.89 26.73 -16.58
CA LEU A 432 30.01 26.78 -17.52
C LEU A 432 30.08 25.51 -18.38
N LEU A 433 30.09 24.33 -17.75
CA LEU A 433 30.12 23.05 -18.45
C LEU A 433 28.90 22.84 -19.35
N SER A 434 27.70 23.22 -18.89
CA SER A 434 26.46 23.15 -19.67
C SER A 434 26.39 24.14 -20.85
N GLN A 435 27.04 25.31 -20.75
CA GLN A 435 27.18 26.22 -21.88
C GLN A 435 28.24 25.73 -22.88
N LEU A 436 29.37 25.21 -22.38
CA LEU A 436 30.43 24.65 -23.23
C LEU A 436 29.95 23.42 -24.01
N SER A 437 29.18 22.52 -23.40
CA SER A 437 28.64 21.33 -24.06
C SER A 437 27.64 21.63 -25.18
N GLN A 438 27.05 22.83 -25.23
CA GLN A 438 26.16 23.27 -26.31
C GLN A 438 26.91 23.83 -27.53
N VAL A 439 28.20 24.17 -27.38
CA VAL A 439 29.00 24.85 -28.43
C VAL A 439 30.16 23.98 -28.91
N TYR A 440 30.77 23.20 -28.01
CA TYR A 440 31.96 22.40 -28.27
C TYR A 440 31.65 20.91 -28.22
N THR A 441 32.08 20.17 -29.23
CA THR A 441 32.15 18.70 -29.17
C THR A 441 33.38 18.22 -28.39
N THR A 442 34.50 18.94 -28.52
CA THR A 442 35.77 18.64 -27.83
C THR A 442 36.45 19.92 -27.35
N ILE A 443 37.04 19.89 -26.15
CA ILE A 443 37.82 20.98 -25.56
C ILE A 443 39.05 20.40 -24.82
N THR A 444 40.17 21.10 -24.78
CA THR A 444 41.33 20.69 -23.97
C THR A 444 41.11 21.02 -22.49
N LEU A 445 41.58 20.15 -21.61
CA LEU A 445 41.51 20.34 -20.15
C LEU A 445 42.24 21.62 -19.73
N SER A 446 43.41 21.90 -20.33
CA SER A 446 44.17 23.13 -20.09
C SER A 446 43.39 24.40 -20.44
N SER A 447 42.64 24.41 -21.56
CA SER A 447 41.79 25.54 -21.91
C SER A 447 40.63 25.70 -20.91
N LEU A 448 40.01 24.61 -20.47
CA LEU A 448 38.98 24.68 -19.43
C LEU A 448 39.52 25.24 -18.10
N LEU A 449 40.71 24.81 -17.66
CA LEU A 449 41.37 25.35 -16.47
C LEU A 449 41.67 26.85 -16.61
N SER A 450 42.12 27.31 -17.79
CA SER A 450 42.33 28.75 -18.05
C SER A 450 41.05 29.59 -18.02
N LEU A 451 39.88 28.99 -18.27
CA LEU A 451 38.59 29.66 -18.11
C LEU A 451 38.18 29.80 -16.64
N ALA A 452 38.57 28.86 -15.77
CA ALA A 452 38.30 28.89 -14.34
C ALA A 452 39.32 29.74 -13.55
N GLU A 453 40.53 29.90 -14.07
CA GLU A 453 41.63 30.67 -13.45
C GLU A 453 41.25 32.06 -12.91
N PRO A 454 40.41 32.89 -13.57
CA PRO A 454 39.98 34.19 -13.04
C PRO A 454 39.31 34.13 -11.66
N LEU A 455 38.70 32.99 -11.29
CA LEU A 455 38.10 32.78 -9.96
C LEU A 455 39.18 32.56 -8.88
N ARG A 456 40.27 31.87 -9.24
CA ARG A 456 41.44 31.68 -8.35
C ARG A 456 42.23 32.99 -8.22
N ALA A 457 42.50 33.65 -9.34
CA ALA A 457 43.25 34.91 -9.40
C ALA A 457 42.56 36.05 -8.64
N ALA A 458 41.23 36.03 -8.57
CA ALA A 458 40.44 36.96 -7.76
C ALA A 458 40.53 36.67 -6.24
N GLY A 459 41.06 35.52 -5.81
CA GLY A 459 41.17 35.18 -4.39
C GLY A 459 39.84 34.82 -3.72
N VAL A 460 38.86 34.32 -4.47
CA VAL A 460 37.53 33.97 -3.92
C VAL A 460 37.67 32.80 -2.93
N PRO A 461 37.12 32.89 -1.70
CA PRO A 461 37.20 31.80 -0.73
C PRO A 461 36.64 30.48 -1.28
N GLY A 462 37.39 29.40 -1.14
CA GLY A 462 36.98 28.06 -1.59
C GLY A 462 37.01 27.83 -3.12
N ALA A 463 37.67 28.69 -3.90
CA ALA A 463 37.88 28.46 -5.32
C ALA A 463 38.49 27.06 -5.59
N TYR A 464 38.02 26.40 -6.65
CA TYR A 464 38.36 25.00 -6.94
C TYR A 464 39.78 24.88 -7.51
N ASP A 465 40.56 23.94 -6.97
CA ASP A 465 41.84 23.51 -7.56
C ASP A 465 41.63 22.74 -8.86
N ASP A 466 42.67 22.61 -9.67
CA ASP A 466 42.63 21.96 -10.98
C ASP A 466 42.13 20.49 -10.88
N ALA A 467 42.60 19.75 -9.87
CA ALA A 467 42.14 18.40 -9.54
C ALA A 467 40.69 18.36 -9.02
N GLN A 468 40.22 19.42 -8.35
CA GLN A 468 38.83 19.51 -7.90
C GLN A 468 37.88 19.84 -9.07
N ILE A 469 38.33 20.62 -10.06
CA ILE A 469 37.59 20.86 -11.31
C ILE A 469 37.46 19.54 -12.09
N GLU A 470 38.54 18.77 -12.24
CA GLU A 470 38.49 17.46 -12.87
C GLU A 470 37.57 16.48 -12.13
N GLY A 471 37.71 16.38 -10.79
CA GLY A 471 36.83 15.59 -9.94
C GLY A 471 35.36 16.03 -10.02
N TYR A 472 35.10 17.33 -10.23
CA TYR A 472 33.76 17.87 -10.44
C TYR A 472 33.15 17.40 -11.77
N ILE A 473 33.92 17.47 -12.86
CA ILE A 473 33.52 16.99 -14.20
C ILE A 473 33.18 15.50 -14.16
N MET A 474 34.05 14.68 -13.56
CA MET A 474 33.81 13.25 -13.38
C MET A 474 32.59 13.00 -12.49
N GLY A 475 32.33 13.86 -11.51
CA GLY A 475 31.12 13.86 -10.71
C GLY A 475 29.85 14.15 -11.51
N CYS A 476 29.87 15.14 -12.42
CA CYS A 476 28.75 15.45 -13.32
C CYS A 476 28.44 14.28 -14.27
N ALA A 477 29.48 13.67 -14.86
CA ALA A 477 29.34 12.49 -15.70
C ALA A 477 28.75 11.29 -14.94
N ARG A 478 29.22 11.03 -13.72
CA ARG A 478 28.71 9.94 -12.87
C ARG A 478 27.24 10.11 -12.46
N ARG A 479 26.75 11.36 -12.37
CA ARG A 479 25.37 11.69 -11.97
C ARG A 479 24.40 11.80 -13.17
N GLY A 480 24.88 11.55 -14.40
CA GLY A 480 24.06 11.71 -15.61
C GLY A 480 23.66 13.17 -15.91
N GLU A 481 24.35 14.17 -15.34
CA GLU A 481 24.03 15.58 -15.57
C GLU A 481 24.50 16.05 -16.95
N LEU A 482 25.66 15.51 -17.38
CA LEU A 482 26.33 15.79 -18.66
C LEU A 482 27.08 14.54 -19.11
N SER A 483 26.86 14.12 -20.35
CA SER A 483 27.55 12.99 -21.00
C SER A 483 28.97 13.40 -21.45
N ILE A 484 29.97 13.09 -20.63
CA ILE A 484 31.36 13.54 -20.82
C ILE A 484 32.33 12.35 -20.88
N ARG A 485 33.28 12.39 -21.81
CA ARG A 485 34.44 11.48 -21.88
C ARG A 485 35.74 12.28 -21.76
N VAL A 486 36.58 11.91 -20.79
CA VAL A 486 37.90 12.52 -20.58
C VAL A 486 38.97 11.58 -21.16
N ASP A 487 39.84 12.10 -22.03
CA ASP A 487 41.05 11.43 -22.50
C ASP A 487 42.28 12.15 -21.94
N HIS A 488 42.97 11.49 -21.00
CA HIS A 488 44.17 12.03 -20.35
C HIS A 488 45.42 11.94 -21.24
N LYS A 489 45.43 11.13 -22.30
CA LYS A 489 46.59 11.01 -23.21
C LYS A 489 46.70 12.22 -24.13
N SER A 490 45.56 12.72 -24.61
CA SER A 490 45.46 13.97 -25.37
C SER A 490 45.22 15.20 -24.49
N GLY A 491 44.84 15.00 -23.22
CA GLY A 491 44.41 16.07 -22.33
C GLY A 491 43.12 16.74 -22.79
N SER A 492 42.18 15.98 -23.38
CA SER A 492 40.96 16.49 -23.99
C SER A 492 39.68 15.90 -23.39
N ILE A 493 38.69 16.77 -23.22
CA ILE A 493 37.32 16.45 -22.82
C ILE A 493 36.45 16.43 -24.08
N THR A 494 35.70 15.34 -24.28
CA THR A 494 34.70 15.18 -25.34
C THR A 494 33.31 15.20 -24.73
N PHE A 495 32.44 16.09 -25.21
CA PHE A 495 31.01 16.08 -24.89
C PHE A 495 30.31 15.12 -25.86
N VAL A 496 29.64 14.11 -25.32
CA VAL A 496 29.02 13.02 -26.09
C VAL A 496 27.54 13.34 -26.28
N ASP A 497 27.17 13.76 -27.49
CA ASP A 497 25.78 14.00 -27.90
C ASP A 497 25.39 12.91 -28.92
N ASP A 498 24.84 11.79 -28.43
CA ASP A 498 24.41 10.68 -29.29
C ASP A 498 23.02 10.97 -29.87
N ALA A 499 22.95 10.96 -31.21
CA ALA A 499 21.75 11.25 -31.98
C ALA A 499 20.59 10.27 -31.74
N PHE A 500 20.84 9.09 -31.15
CA PHE A 500 19.84 8.05 -30.90
C PHE A 500 19.61 7.72 -29.43
N GLU A 501 20.14 8.51 -28.50
CA GLU A 501 19.95 8.25 -27.07
C GLU A 501 18.48 8.45 -26.64
N ASP A 502 17.94 7.50 -25.88
CA ASP A 502 16.63 7.64 -25.24
C ASP A 502 16.74 8.55 -24.02
N THR A 503 16.55 9.85 -24.29
CA THR A 503 16.34 10.88 -23.28
C THR A 503 14.97 10.64 -22.61
N ASP A 504 14.94 9.70 -21.67
CA ASP A 504 13.78 9.29 -20.88
C ASP A 504 13.41 10.37 -19.84
N GLY A 505 12.96 11.52 -20.35
CA GLY A 505 12.57 12.65 -19.52
C GLY A 505 12.62 13.97 -20.29
N ALA A 506 11.82 14.93 -19.83
CA ALA A 506 11.90 16.31 -20.30
C ALA A 506 13.23 16.93 -19.82
N SER A 507 14.29 16.73 -20.59
CA SER A 507 15.56 17.45 -20.45
C SER A 507 15.25 18.94 -20.40
N THR A 508 15.41 19.55 -19.23
CA THR A 508 14.83 20.87 -18.91
C THR A 508 15.61 22.03 -19.52
N SER A 509 16.29 21.77 -20.64
CA SER A 509 17.01 22.72 -21.47
C SER A 509 16.05 23.46 -22.42
N GLU A 510 14.98 24.03 -21.89
CA GLU A 510 14.07 24.95 -22.61
C GLU A 510 14.76 26.26 -23.05
N LYS A 511 16.07 26.38 -22.82
CA LYS A 511 16.94 27.53 -23.15
C LYS A 511 18.33 27.09 -23.64
N GLY A 512 18.40 26.00 -24.41
CA GLY A 512 19.59 25.72 -25.22
C GLY A 512 19.70 26.72 -26.37
N VAL A 513 20.90 27.27 -26.64
CA VAL A 513 21.11 28.12 -27.83
C VAL A 513 21.08 27.27 -29.10
N GLN A 514 21.51 26.01 -29.01
CA GLN A 514 21.32 24.99 -30.01
C GLN A 514 20.60 23.76 -29.40
N PRO A 515 19.71 23.09 -30.15
CA PRO A 515 19.16 21.80 -29.74
C PRO A 515 20.26 20.72 -29.83
N THR A 516 20.22 19.74 -28.94
CA THR A 516 21.11 18.57 -29.02
C THR A 516 20.88 17.77 -30.30
N MET A 517 21.83 16.92 -30.71
CA MET A 517 21.67 16.04 -31.88
C MET A 517 20.48 15.09 -31.70
N ALA A 518 20.27 14.56 -30.50
CA ALA A 518 19.09 13.75 -30.17
C ALA A 518 17.77 14.54 -30.35
N GLU A 519 17.70 15.77 -29.83
CA GLU A 519 16.53 16.63 -30.00
C GLU A 519 16.34 17.03 -31.47
N LEU A 520 17.42 17.35 -32.18
CA LEU A 520 17.42 17.68 -33.61
C LEU A 520 16.88 16.51 -34.44
N VAL A 521 17.27 15.27 -34.16
CA VAL A 521 16.71 14.09 -34.85
C VAL A 521 15.23 13.89 -34.52
N ARG A 522 14.83 13.94 -33.24
CA ARG A 522 13.40 13.83 -32.83
C ARG A 522 12.53 14.94 -33.42
N THR A 523 13.03 16.18 -33.50
CA THR A 523 12.24 17.36 -33.90
C THR A 523 12.37 17.74 -35.39
N ARG A 524 13.20 17.06 -36.19
CA ARG A 524 13.36 17.36 -37.63
C ARG A 524 12.04 17.37 -38.39
N LEU A 525 11.20 16.34 -38.21
CA LEU A 525 9.91 16.24 -38.91
C LEU A 525 8.91 17.30 -38.45
N SER A 526 8.84 17.61 -37.16
CA SER A 526 7.96 18.67 -36.66
C SER A 526 8.42 20.05 -37.11
N LYS A 527 9.73 20.33 -37.07
CA LYS A 527 10.33 21.58 -37.58
C LYS A 527 10.03 21.75 -39.08
N ILE A 528 10.27 20.72 -39.91
CA ILE A 528 9.91 20.73 -41.34
C ILE A 528 8.41 20.98 -41.53
N ALA A 529 7.54 20.29 -40.79
CA ALA A 529 6.10 20.48 -40.87
C ALA A 529 5.68 21.91 -40.49
N THR A 530 6.22 22.49 -39.42
CA THR A 530 5.93 23.88 -39.02
C THR A 530 6.48 24.91 -40.00
N CYS A 531 7.69 24.72 -40.53
CA CYS A 531 8.27 25.60 -41.54
C CYS A 531 7.48 25.53 -42.84
N LEU A 532 7.11 24.33 -43.30
CA LEU A 532 6.27 24.14 -44.48
C LEU A 532 4.86 24.71 -44.28
N HIS A 533 4.23 24.48 -43.12
CA HIS A 533 2.91 25.05 -42.81
C HIS A 533 2.94 26.58 -42.76
N THR A 534 3.91 27.20 -42.08
CA THR A 534 4.07 28.67 -42.05
C THR A 534 4.46 29.26 -43.41
N SER A 535 5.20 28.52 -44.24
CA SER A 535 5.54 28.93 -45.61
C SER A 535 4.30 28.87 -46.51
N LEU A 536 3.53 27.77 -46.46
CA LEU A 536 2.24 27.66 -47.12
C LEU A 536 1.28 28.75 -46.64
N GLU A 537 1.20 29.05 -45.34
CA GLU A 537 0.39 30.14 -44.79
C GLU A 537 0.77 31.53 -45.31
N ARG A 538 2.04 31.75 -45.71
CA ARG A 538 2.49 33.00 -46.34
C ARG A 538 2.17 33.00 -47.84
N LEU A 539 2.49 31.91 -48.54
CA LEU A 539 2.21 31.74 -49.96
C LEU A 539 0.70 31.75 -50.27
N ASP A 540 -0.13 31.05 -49.49
CA ASP A 540 -1.60 31.11 -49.57
C ASP A 540 -2.12 32.54 -49.40
N ARG A 541 -1.53 33.34 -48.49
CA ARG A 541 -1.93 34.74 -48.28
C ARG A 541 -1.54 35.62 -49.47
N GLU A 542 -0.45 35.29 -50.16
CA GLU A 542 -0.01 35.98 -51.38
C GLU A 542 -0.83 35.55 -52.60
N GLU A 543 -1.10 34.26 -52.79
CA GLU A 543 -2.00 33.77 -53.85
C GLU A 543 -3.42 34.30 -53.68
N LYS A 544 -3.98 34.31 -52.46
CA LYS A 544 -5.34 34.85 -52.21
C LYS A 544 -5.40 36.37 -52.42
N ARG A 545 -4.31 37.10 -52.14
CA ARG A 545 -4.17 38.51 -52.53
C ARG A 545 -4.06 38.69 -54.05
N ALA A 546 -3.28 37.86 -54.73
CA ALA A 546 -3.02 37.96 -56.17
C ALA A 546 -4.22 37.54 -57.03
N ARG A 547 -5.04 36.58 -56.56
CA ARG A 547 -6.27 36.14 -57.24
C ARG A 547 -7.45 37.11 -57.08
N GLY A 548 -7.33 38.14 -56.24
CA GLY A 548 -8.43 39.05 -55.98
C GLY A 548 -9.66 38.36 -55.37
N GLU A 549 -9.46 37.30 -54.58
CA GLU A 549 -10.55 36.69 -53.82
C GLU A 549 -11.02 37.71 -52.78
N ASN A 550 -12.14 38.39 -53.09
CA ASN A 550 -12.68 39.47 -52.28
C ASN A 550 -12.79 39.01 -50.83
N LYS A 551 -12.24 39.83 -49.90
CA LYS A 551 -12.34 39.56 -48.45
C LYS A 551 -13.78 39.24 -48.03
N GLU A 552 -14.73 39.89 -48.69
CA GLU A 552 -16.17 39.71 -48.57
C GLU A 552 -16.61 38.25 -48.73
N GLU A 553 -16.12 37.48 -49.71
CA GLU A 553 -16.53 36.07 -49.87
C GLU A 553 -16.02 35.17 -48.74
N VAL A 554 -14.80 35.42 -48.24
CA VAL A 554 -14.21 34.66 -47.13
C VAL A 554 -14.91 35.05 -45.83
N GLU A 555 -15.19 36.34 -45.64
CA GLU A 555 -16.00 36.84 -44.53
C GLU A 555 -17.44 36.32 -44.58
N GLU A 556 -18.08 36.23 -45.74
CA GLU A 556 -19.42 35.64 -45.89
C GLU A 556 -19.42 34.16 -45.55
N LYS A 557 -18.46 33.38 -46.06
CA LYS A 557 -18.30 31.96 -45.71
C LYS A 557 -18.02 31.79 -44.21
N GLN A 558 -17.34 32.74 -43.56
CA GLN A 558 -17.16 32.76 -42.10
C GLN A 558 -18.43 33.18 -41.36
N ARG A 559 -19.16 34.20 -41.82
CA ARG A 559 -20.44 34.68 -41.25
C ARG A 559 -21.52 33.60 -41.36
N GLN A 560 -21.59 32.86 -42.48
CA GLN A 560 -22.49 31.73 -42.68
C GLN A 560 -22.15 30.57 -41.73
N LYS A 561 -20.86 30.21 -41.59
CA LYS A 561 -20.43 29.21 -40.60
C LYS A 561 -20.72 29.65 -39.16
N PHE A 562 -20.52 30.92 -38.84
CA PHE A 562 -20.83 31.47 -37.53
C PHE A 562 -22.34 31.48 -37.26
N ALA A 563 -23.17 31.88 -38.21
CA ALA A 563 -24.63 31.84 -38.10
C ALA A 563 -25.14 30.41 -37.93
N ALA A 564 -24.59 29.43 -38.67
CA ALA A 564 -24.90 28.01 -38.49
C ALA A 564 -24.49 27.50 -37.11
N LEU A 565 -23.34 27.93 -36.58
CA LEU A 565 -22.85 27.57 -35.25
C LEU A 565 -23.70 28.20 -34.13
N VAL A 566 -24.14 29.46 -34.29
CA VAL A 566 -25.09 30.12 -33.38
C VAL A 566 -26.44 29.40 -33.38
N ALA A 567 -26.98 29.06 -34.55
CA ALA A 567 -28.22 28.29 -34.64
C ALA A 567 -28.09 26.89 -34.02
N ALA A 568 -26.96 26.21 -34.21
CA ALA A 568 -26.66 24.94 -33.54
C ALA A 568 -26.57 25.09 -32.02
N ALA A 569 -25.89 26.12 -31.52
CA ALA A 569 -25.75 26.40 -30.08
C ALA A 569 -27.10 26.77 -29.43
N GLU A 570 -27.98 27.49 -30.13
CA GLU A 570 -29.35 27.70 -29.65
C GLU A 570 -30.16 26.41 -29.56
N ASN A 571 -30.04 25.54 -30.57
CA ASN A 571 -30.73 24.25 -30.59
C ASN A 571 -30.18 23.32 -29.50
N GLU A 572 -28.87 23.32 -29.26
CA GLU A 572 -28.25 22.60 -28.15
C GLU A 572 -28.69 23.17 -26.79
N ARG A 573 -28.77 24.51 -26.63
CA ARG A 573 -29.29 25.16 -25.41
C ARG A 573 -30.74 24.77 -25.14
N LYS A 574 -31.60 24.73 -26.17
CA LYS A 574 -32.99 24.26 -26.09
C LYS A 574 -33.04 22.77 -25.71
N ALA A 575 -32.19 21.94 -26.31
CA ALA A 575 -32.08 20.51 -25.98
C ALA A 575 -31.58 20.27 -24.53
N LEU A 576 -30.63 21.07 -24.05
CA LEU A 576 -30.13 21.03 -22.67
C LEU A 576 -31.19 21.49 -21.66
N GLN A 577 -32.01 22.49 -21.99
CA GLN A 577 -33.17 22.88 -21.17
C GLN A 577 -34.19 21.73 -21.06
N ILE A 578 -34.54 21.09 -22.19
CA ILE A 578 -35.43 19.92 -22.22
C ILE A 578 -34.83 18.75 -21.43
N ARG A 579 -33.53 18.47 -21.59
CA ARG A 579 -32.81 17.44 -20.84
C ARG A 579 -32.78 17.74 -19.35
N ARG A 580 -32.59 19.00 -18.94
CA ARG A 580 -32.63 19.43 -17.53
C ARG A 580 -34.03 19.26 -16.94
N ALA A 581 -35.09 19.59 -17.68
CA ALA A 581 -36.48 19.35 -17.27
C ALA A 581 -36.79 17.85 -17.13
N LEU A 582 -36.35 17.02 -18.09
CA LEU A 582 -36.49 15.56 -18.03
C LEU A 582 -35.72 14.95 -16.85
N VAL A 583 -34.50 15.41 -16.57
CA VAL A 583 -33.70 14.95 -15.42
C VAL A 583 -34.32 15.40 -14.09
N ALA A 584 -34.85 16.63 -14.01
CA ALA A 584 -35.60 17.10 -12.85
C ALA A 584 -36.83 16.20 -12.58
N ARG A 585 -37.69 16.00 -13.60
CA ARG A 585 -38.86 15.12 -13.52
C ARG A 585 -38.51 13.67 -13.19
N ARG A 586 -37.38 13.15 -13.70
CA ARG A 586 -36.89 11.80 -13.38
C ARG A 586 -36.35 11.70 -11.95
N ARG A 587 -35.73 12.77 -11.43
CA ARG A 587 -35.29 12.86 -10.03
C ARG A 587 -36.48 12.99 -9.07
N GLU A 588 -37.49 13.76 -9.44
CA GLU A 588 -38.77 13.85 -8.74
C GLU A 588 -39.44 12.46 -8.67
N LEU A 589 -39.66 11.79 -9.81
CA LEU A 589 -40.22 10.43 -9.85
C LEU A 589 -39.41 9.41 -9.04
N LEU A 590 -38.07 9.49 -9.07
CA LEU A 590 -37.23 8.63 -8.23
C LEU A 590 -37.38 8.94 -6.74
N SER A 591 -37.53 10.23 -6.37
CA SER A 591 -37.80 10.62 -4.98
C SER A 591 -39.21 10.24 -4.52
N GLU A 592 -40.22 10.32 -5.39
CA GLU A 592 -41.58 9.83 -5.11
C GLU A 592 -41.59 8.31 -4.91
N LEU A 593 -40.86 7.56 -5.74
CA LEU A 593 -40.72 6.12 -5.60
C LEU A 593 -39.93 5.73 -4.35
N SER A 594 -38.89 6.47 -3.97
CA SER A 594 -38.20 6.23 -2.70
C SER A 594 -39.08 6.56 -1.50
N VAL A 595 -39.81 7.68 -1.53
CA VAL A 595 -40.78 8.06 -0.48
C VAL A 595 -41.96 7.09 -0.40
N ARG A 596 -42.42 6.51 -1.51
CA ARG A 596 -43.43 5.42 -1.48
C ARG A 596 -42.87 4.16 -0.83
N LYS A 597 -41.65 3.74 -1.18
CA LYS A 597 -40.98 2.59 -0.52
C LYS A 597 -40.74 2.83 0.96
N GLU A 598 -40.28 4.02 1.35
CA GLU A 598 -40.13 4.39 2.76
C GLU A 598 -41.49 4.43 3.49
N LYS A 599 -42.57 4.89 2.84
CA LYS A 599 -43.94 4.82 3.38
C LYS A 599 -44.44 3.39 3.54
N GLU A 600 -44.13 2.49 2.62
CA GLU A 600 -44.46 1.05 2.72
C GLU A 600 -43.61 0.33 3.79
N GLU A 601 -42.32 0.67 3.93
CA GLU A 601 -41.49 0.13 5.00
C GLU A 601 -41.89 0.68 6.37
N THR A 602 -42.22 1.97 6.47
CA THR A 602 -42.71 2.56 7.73
C THR A 602 -44.12 2.11 8.07
N SER A 603 -45.01 1.84 7.10
CA SER A 603 -46.31 1.22 7.38
C SER A 603 -46.14 -0.23 7.87
N ARG A 604 -45.27 -1.04 7.24
CA ARG A 604 -44.94 -2.39 7.72
C ARG A 604 -44.33 -2.36 9.13
N ARG A 605 -43.42 -1.44 9.42
CA ARG A 605 -42.86 -1.26 10.79
C ARG A 605 -43.91 -0.75 11.77
N ALA A 606 -44.87 0.07 11.33
CA ALA A 606 -45.98 0.53 12.16
C ALA A 606 -47.03 -0.55 12.42
N GLU A 607 -47.27 -1.47 11.47
CA GLU A 607 -48.12 -2.66 11.68
C GLU A 607 -47.49 -3.64 12.66
N ILE A 608 -46.17 -3.88 12.54
CA ILE A 608 -45.41 -4.69 13.51
C ILE A 608 -45.47 -4.02 14.89
N SER A 609 -45.17 -2.71 14.98
CA SER A 609 -45.26 -1.97 16.25
C SER A 609 -46.69 -1.87 16.80
N ARG A 610 -47.74 -1.90 15.96
CA ARG A 610 -49.14 -1.98 16.42
C ARG A 610 -49.45 -3.35 17.01
N ARG A 611 -49.00 -4.44 16.39
CA ARG A 611 -49.14 -5.80 16.96
C ARG A 611 -48.38 -5.93 18.28
N GLU A 612 -47.15 -5.44 18.35
CA GLU A 612 -46.36 -5.37 19.58
C GLU A 612 -47.10 -4.54 20.66
N LYS A 613 -47.65 -3.37 20.32
CA LYS A 613 -48.43 -2.54 21.26
C LYS A 613 -49.77 -3.15 21.67
N GLU A 614 -50.44 -3.90 20.80
CA GLU A 614 -51.66 -4.64 21.16
C GLU A 614 -51.35 -5.82 22.09
N GLU A 615 -50.20 -6.48 21.91
CA GLU A 615 -49.66 -7.45 22.87
C GLU A 615 -49.22 -6.79 24.18
N GLU A 616 -48.58 -5.63 24.15
CA GLU A 616 -48.21 -4.87 25.35
C GLU A 616 -49.44 -4.33 26.10
N ILE A 617 -50.51 -3.90 25.40
CA ILE A 617 -51.78 -3.50 26.03
C ILE A 617 -52.50 -4.70 26.66
N LYS A 618 -52.37 -5.91 26.09
CA LYS A 618 -52.82 -7.15 26.73
C LYS A 618 -51.97 -7.46 27.97
N ARG A 619 -50.64 -7.41 27.87
CA ARG A 619 -49.73 -7.59 29.02
C ARG A 619 -50.00 -6.57 30.13
N MET A 620 -50.24 -5.29 29.80
CA MET A 620 -50.55 -4.24 30.77
C MET A 620 -51.92 -4.42 31.43
N ARG A 621 -52.93 -4.95 30.74
CA ARG A 621 -54.23 -5.34 31.33
C ARG A 621 -54.09 -6.55 32.27
N GLU A 622 -53.19 -7.48 31.95
CA GLU A 622 -52.85 -8.61 32.82
C GLU A 622 -51.94 -8.19 34.00
N GLU A 623 -51.09 -7.17 33.83
CA GLU A 623 -50.28 -6.57 34.90
C GLU A 623 -51.09 -5.71 35.87
N ILE A 624 -52.15 -5.01 35.42
CA ILE A 624 -53.09 -4.33 36.33
C ILE A 624 -53.79 -5.37 37.22
N ARG A 625 -54.27 -6.48 36.64
CA ARG A 625 -54.79 -7.63 37.40
C ARG A 625 -53.74 -8.28 38.33
N ARG A 626 -52.45 -8.31 37.94
CA ARG A 626 -51.38 -8.81 38.82
C ARG A 626 -51.05 -7.85 39.97
N LYS A 627 -51.05 -6.53 39.76
CA LYS A 627 -50.72 -5.55 40.81
C LYS A 627 -51.78 -5.48 41.92
N GLU A 628 -53.02 -5.88 41.64
CA GLU A 628 -54.06 -6.11 42.67
C GLU A 628 -53.81 -7.41 43.46
N LEU A 629 -53.30 -8.47 42.81
CA LEU A 629 -52.98 -9.76 43.44
C LEU A 629 -51.59 -9.82 44.13
N GLU A 630 -50.66 -8.95 43.76
CA GLU A 630 -49.31 -8.87 44.36
C GLU A 630 -49.28 -8.11 45.71
N ARG A 631 -50.34 -7.36 46.04
CA ARG A 631 -50.56 -6.89 47.42
C ARG A 631 -50.96 -8.03 48.35
N ALA A 632 -51.73 -9.01 47.86
CA ALA A 632 -52.19 -10.15 48.65
C ALA A 632 -51.17 -11.31 48.78
N LYS A 633 -50.13 -11.37 47.93
CA LYS A 633 -49.13 -12.45 47.97
C LYS A 633 -47.90 -12.19 48.84
N LYS A 634 -47.59 -10.91 49.12
CA LYS A 634 -46.48 -10.55 50.03
C LYS A 634 -46.76 -10.89 51.50
N GLU A 635 -48.01 -11.23 51.84
CA GLU A 635 -48.40 -11.78 53.15
C GLU A 635 -48.35 -13.32 53.20
N LEU A 636 -48.07 -14.00 52.08
CA LEU A 636 -48.06 -15.47 51.93
C LEU A 636 -46.68 -16.03 51.52
N GLU A 637 -45.73 -15.17 51.17
CA GLU A 637 -44.33 -15.53 50.92
C GLU A 637 -43.44 -15.44 52.16
N SER A 638 -43.99 -15.01 53.30
CA SER A 638 -43.36 -15.02 54.64
C SER A 638 -43.65 -16.26 55.48
N ILE A 639 -44.46 -17.20 54.96
CA ILE A 639 -44.90 -18.40 55.70
C ILE A 639 -44.33 -19.68 55.10
N ARG A 640 -44.22 -19.75 53.76
CA ARG A 640 -43.97 -20.98 53.00
C ARG A 640 -43.11 -20.79 51.76
N ILE A 641 -42.16 -19.85 51.76
CA ILE A 641 -40.81 -20.37 51.49
C ILE A 641 -40.59 -21.49 52.53
N ASP A 642 -40.90 -21.21 53.80
CA ASP A 642 -40.00 -21.28 54.95
C ASP A 642 -38.60 -21.81 54.54
N GLU A 643 -38.51 -23.03 53.98
CA GLU A 643 -37.50 -23.31 52.94
C GLU A 643 -37.96 -24.28 51.82
N ALA A 644 -38.42 -25.50 52.13
CA ALA A 644 -38.25 -26.63 51.21
C ALA A 644 -39.38 -26.91 50.18
N LYS A 645 -40.65 -26.81 50.57
CA LYS A 645 -41.75 -27.43 49.78
C LYS A 645 -42.07 -26.71 48.45
N LYS A 646 -41.83 -25.38 48.37
CA LYS A 646 -42.02 -24.63 47.11
C LYS A 646 -40.97 -24.94 46.05
N TYR A 647 -39.79 -25.48 46.39
CA TYR A 647 -38.78 -25.83 45.38
C TYR A 647 -39.10 -27.17 44.70
N ALA A 648 -39.41 -28.21 45.49
CA ALA A 648 -39.74 -29.55 44.98
C ALA A 648 -40.98 -29.57 44.08
N GLN A 649 -42.08 -28.91 44.47
CA GLN A 649 -43.28 -28.82 43.65
C GLN A 649 -43.06 -28.03 42.34
N SER A 650 -42.14 -27.05 42.35
CA SER A 650 -41.80 -26.28 41.13
C SER A 650 -41.10 -27.09 40.03
N LEU A 651 -40.66 -28.33 40.32
CA LEU A 651 -40.12 -29.28 39.34
C LEU A 651 -41.16 -30.31 38.85
N VAL A 652 -42.19 -30.58 39.65
CA VAL A 652 -43.37 -31.37 39.23
C VAL A 652 -44.28 -30.55 38.31
N ASP A 653 -44.61 -29.30 38.69
CA ASP A 653 -45.54 -28.45 37.91
C ASP A 653 -44.93 -27.89 36.62
N LYS A 654 -43.59 -27.84 36.51
CA LYS A 654 -42.90 -27.59 35.24
C LYS A 654 -42.91 -28.82 34.31
N GLY A 655 -43.56 -29.91 34.69
CA GLY A 655 -43.76 -31.11 33.87
C GLY A 655 -42.50 -31.98 33.72
N ILE A 656 -41.49 -31.79 34.57
CA ILE A 656 -40.20 -32.50 34.50
C ILE A 656 -40.24 -33.81 35.32
N LEU A 657 -41.07 -33.87 36.36
CA LEU A 657 -41.37 -35.07 37.15
C LEU A 657 -42.88 -35.39 37.08
N LYS A 658 -43.22 -36.69 37.12
CA LYS A 658 -44.61 -37.15 37.13
C LYS A 658 -45.17 -37.20 38.56
N PRO A 659 -46.49 -37.02 38.77
CA PRO A 659 -47.07 -36.92 40.13
C PRO A 659 -46.85 -38.12 41.06
N ASN A 660 -46.56 -39.32 40.55
CA ASN A 660 -46.56 -40.56 41.34
C ASN A 660 -45.21 -40.92 42.01
N ASP A 661 -44.14 -40.16 41.76
CA ASP A 661 -42.84 -40.36 42.46
C ASP A 661 -42.69 -39.43 43.69
N VAL A 662 -43.70 -38.62 44.00
CA VAL A 662 -43.69 -37.64 45.09
C VAL A 662 -43.64 -38.29 46.48
N ASP A 663 -44.10 -39.52 46.63
CA ASP A 663 -44.12 -40.25 47.92
C ASP A 663 -42.78 -40.92 48.28
N LYS A 664 -41.71 -40.70 47.49
CA LYS A 664 -40.33 -41.10 47.84
C LYS A 664 -39.43 -39.92 48.20
N LEU A 665 -39.97 -38.70 48.24
CA LEU A 665 -39.16 -37.48 48.38
C LEU A 665 -38.61 -37.18 49.78
N ASP A 666 -39.01 -37.91 50.82
CA ASP A 666 -38.44 -37.75 52.18
C ASP A 666 -36.98 -38.24 52.30
N THR A 667 -36.34 -38.68 51.20
CA THR A 667 -34.98 -39.26 51.20
C THR A 667 -34.02 -38.71 50.13
N ILE A 668 -34.39 -37.69 49.35
CA ILE A 668 -33.51 -37.11 48.31
C ILE A 668 -33.23 -35.64 48.59
N ASP A 669 -31.96 -35.35 48.86
CA ASP A 669 -31.46 -34.02 49.18
C ASP A 669 -31.37 -33.09 47.95
N THR A 670 -31.18 -31.79 48.21
CA THR A 670 -31.23 -30.68 47.24
C THR A 670 -30.36 -30.85 46.00
N GLU A 671 -29.25 -31.58 46.06
CA GLU A 671 -28.37 -31.85 44.91
C GLU A 671 -28.98 -32.84 43.90
N GLY A 672 -29.82 -33.80 44.35
CA GLY A 672 -30.42 -34.81 43.47
C GLY A 672 -31.41 -34.24 42.46
N LEU A 673 -32.12 -33.17 42.84
CA LEU A 673 -33.07 -32.45 41.99
C LEU A 673 -32.36 -31.68 40.85
N ILE A 674 -31.13 -31.21 41.06
CA ILE A 674 -30.33 -30.51 40.05
C ILE A 674 -29.88 -31.47 38.94
N VAL A 675 -29.49 -32.70 39.29
CA VAL A 675 -29.07 -33.72 38.31
C VAL A 675 -30.22 -34.10 37.35
N ILE A 676 -31.44 -34.25 37.89
CA ILE A 676 -32.64 -34.53 37.09
C ILE A 676 -32.96 -33.36 36.15
N GLN A 677 -32.82 -32.12 36.63
CA GLN A 677 -33.02 -30.92 35.80
C GLN A 677 -32.01 -30.83 34.63
N VAL A 678 -30.74 -31.18 34.86
CA VAL A 678 -29.71 -31.21 33.80
C VAL A 678 -30.04 -32.27 32.74
N GLN A 679 -30.44 -33.48 33.14
CA GLN A 679 -30.81 -34.54 32.20
C GLN A 679 -32.04 -34.19 31.35
N GLN A 680 -33.00 -33.45 31.89
CA GLN A 680 -34.15 -33.01 31.12
C GLN A 680 -33.80 -31.89 30.14
N LEU A 681 -32.94 -30.93 30.52
CA LEU A 681 -32.42 -29.90 29.62
C LEU A 681 -31.61 -30.50 28.44
N GLU A 682 -30.93 -31.63 28.65
CA GLU A 682 -30.28 -32.36 27.55
C GLU A 682 -31.29 -33.04 26.61
N LYS A 683 -32.42 -33.54 27.11
CA LYS A 683 -33.52 -34.06 26.27
C LYS A 683 -34.19 -32.94 25.49
N GLU A 684 -34.50 -31.81 26.11
CA GLU A 684 -35.07 -30.65 25.42
C GLU A 684 -34.13 -30.10 24.34
N LYS A 685 -32.82 -30.07 24.59
CA LYS A 685 -31.82 -29.74 23.54
C LYS A 685 -31.84 -30.74 22.39
N LYS A 686 -31.97 -32.04 22.67
CA LYS A 686 -32.09 -33.08 21.63
C LYS A 686 -33.38 -32.91 20.82
N GLU A 687 -34.53 -32.74 21.46
CA GLU A 687 -35.80 -32.46 20.78
C GLU A 687 -35.77 -31.16 19.97
N LEU A 688 -35.20 -30.08 20.51
CA LEU A 688 -35.07 -28.82 19.79
C LEU A 688 -34.13 -28.96 18.59
N SER A 689 -33.08 -29.79 18.68
CA SER A 689 -32.23 -30.13 17.54
C SER A 689 -32.98 -30.94 16.46
N GLU A 690 -33.91 -31.82 16.84
CA GLU A 690 -34.75 -32.55 15.89
C GLU A 690 -35.84 -31.66 15.27
N ARG A 691 -36.46 -30.76 16.06
CA ARG A 691 -37.38 -29.74 15.53
C ARG A 691 -36.67 -28.79 14.57
N LEU A 692 -35.43 -28.37 14.86
CA LEU A 692 -34.58 -27.63 13.94
C LEU A 692 -34.24 -28.46 12.69
N ARG A 693 -33.95 -29.76 12.82
CA ARG A 693 -33.72 -30.66 11.67
C ARG A 693 -34.96 -30.82 10.78
N ILE A 694 -36.16 -30.85 11.36
CA ILE A 694 -37.43 -30.88 10.62
C ILE A 694 -37.75 -29.51 10.00
N ALA A 695 -37.48 -28.41 10.70
CA ALA A 695 -37.60 -27.06 10.17
C ALA A 695 -36.64 -26.82 9.01
N HIS A 696 -35.38 -27.26 9.12
CA HIS A 696 -34.41 -27.23 8.02
C HIS A 696 -34.91 -28.04 6.83
N LYS A 697 -35.45 -29.26 7.02
CA LYS A 697 -36.09 -30.02 5.93
C LYS A 697 -37.29 -29.28 5.32
N ARG A 698 -38.11 -28.58 6.11
CA ARG A 698 -39.21 -27.73 5.59
C ARG A 698 -38.70 -26.54 4.80
N VAL A 699 -37.66 -25.83 5.27
CA VAL A 699 -37.01 -24.75 4.52
C VAL A 699 -36.41 -25.28 3.22
N ASP A 700 -35.72 -26.41 3.25
CA ASP A 700 -35.16 -27.08 2.07
C ASP A 700 -36.25 -27.50 1.07
N HIS A 701 -37.42 -27.93 1.56
CA HIS A 701 -38.59 -28.21 0.72
C HIS A 701 -39.26 -26.95 0.16
N ILE A 702 -39.32 -25.86 0.93
CA ILE A 702 -39.85 -24.56 0.51
C ILE A 702 -38.92 -23.91 -0.53
N GLU A 703 -37.62 -23.89 -0.30
CA GLU A 703 -36.65 -23.46 -1.33
C GLU A 703 -36.70 -24.35 -2.57
N ARG A 704 -36.92 -25.67 -2.41
CA ARG A 704 -37.11 -26.57 -3.56
C ARG A 704 -38.45 -26.34 -4.28
N ALA A 705 -39.47 -25.80 -3.61
CA ALA A 705 -40.71 -25.35 -4.23
C ALA A 705 -40.49 -24.03 -4.98
N TYR A 706 -39.87 -23.02 -4.34
CA TYR A 706 -39.50 -21.77 -5.02
C TYR A 706 -38.60 -22.02 -6.23
N ARG A 707 -37.54 -22.84 -6.10
CA ARG A 707 -36.69 -23.23 -7.25
C ARG A 707 -37.43 -24.04 -8.33
N LYS A 708 -38.58 -24.65 -8.02
CA LYS A 708 -39.46 -25.29 -9.02
C LYS A 708 -40.36 -24.28 -9.73
N GLU A 709 -40.81 -23.23 -9.05
CA GLU A 709 -41.59 -22.12 -9.63
C GLU A 709 -40.71 -21.10 -10.39
N GLU A 710 -39.48 -20.88 -9.93
CA GLU A 710 -38.47 -20.05 -10.59
C GLU A 710 -37.96 -20.69 -11.88
N ARG A 711 -37.80 -22.01 -11.93
CA ARG A 711 -37.32 -22.74 -13.14
C ARG A 711 -38.06 -22.35 -14.44
N PRO A 712 -39.40 -22.40 -14.53
CA PRO A 712 -40.10 -21.97 -15.74
C PRO A 712 -40.02 -20.45 -15.99
N LEU A 713 -39.82 -19.62 -14.95
CA LEU A 713 -39.58 -18.18 -15.13
C LEU A 713 -38.18 -17.92 -15.70
N LEU A 714 -37.16 -18.64 -15.23
CA LEU A 714 -35.80 -18.60 -15.77
C LEU A 714 -35.72 -19.11 -17.21
N VAL A 715 -36.51 -20.13 -17.58
CA VAL A 715 -36.63 -20.57 -18.98
C VAL A 715 -37.26 -19.46 -19.84
N LYS A 716 -38.34 -18.81 -19.38
CA LYS A 716 -38.96 -17.68 -20.10
C LYS A 716 -38.04 -16.47 -20.22
N ASP A 717 -37.30 -16.14 -19.16
CA ASP A 717 -36.33 -15.04 -19.17
C ASP A 717 -35.16 -15.36 -20.11
N TYR A 718 -34.71 -16.62 -20.14
CA TYR A 718 -33.72 -17.12 -21.09
C TYR A 718 -34.25 -17.14 -22.55
N GLU A 719 -35.53 -17.42 -22.79
CA GLU A 719 -36.16 -17.30 -24.11
C GLU A 719 -36.25 -15.83 -24.56
N ILE A 720 -36.60 -14.91 -23.64
CA ILE A 720 -36.59 -13.45 -23.90
C ILE A 720 -35.16 -12.99 -24.21
N GLN A 721 -34.17 -13.44 -23.43
CA GLN A 721 -32.76 -13.16 -23.65
C GLN A 721 -32.30 -13.72 -25.01
N GLN A 722 -32.59 -14.98 -25.34
CA GLN A 722 -32.27 -15.55 -26.65
C GLN A 722 -32.91 -14.78 -27.80
N ARG A 723 -34.12 -14.23 -27.62
CA ARG A 723 -34.77 -13.40 -28.64
C ARG A 723 -34.03 -12.06 -28.80
N ILE A 724 -33.71 -11.38 -27.70
CA ILE A 724 -32.93 -10.12 -27.73
C ILE A 724 -31.53 -10.36 -28.29
N ASP A 725 -30.84 -11.43 -27.90
CA ASP A 725 -29.52 -11.82 -28.40
C ASP A 725 -29.58 -12.16 -29.90
N ARG A 726 -30.69 -12.74 -30.39
CA ARG A 726 -30.91 -12.99 -31.82
C ARG A 726 -31.19 -11.70 -32.58
N GLU A 727 -32.06 -10.82 -32.08
CA GLU A 727 -32.37 -9.51 -32.69
C GLU A 727 -31.13 -8.60 -32.75
N THR A 728 -30.34 -8.58 -31.68
CA THR A 728 -29.06 -7.86 -31.63
C THR A 728 -28.01 -8.51 -32.54
N HIS A 729 -27.89 -9.84 -32.58
CA HIS A 729 -27.03 -10.51 -33.55
C HIS A 729 -27.46 -10.23 -35.00
N GLU A 730 -28.76 -10.25 -35.32
CA GLU A 730 -29.27 -9.96 -36.66
C GLU A 730 -29.09 -8.50 -37.09
N THR A 731 -29.21 -7.55 -36.17
CA THR A 731 -28.91 -6.13 -36.45
C THR A 731 -27.41 -5.89 -36.61
N ILE A 732 -26.56 -6.51 -35.77
CA ILE A 732 -25.10 -6.49 -35.92
C ILE A 732 -24.67 -7.14 -37.24
N GLN A 733 -25.24 -8.28 -37.62
CA GLN A 733 -24.93 -8.95 -38.89
C GLN A 733 -25.44 -8.18 -40.11
N ARG A 734 -26.58 -7.48 -40.01
CA ARG A 734 -27.04 -6.54 -41.05
C ARG A 734 -26.07 -5.37 -41.20
N ALA A 735 -25.78 -4.66 -40.11
CA ALA A 735 -24.81 -3.56 -40.11
C ALA A 735 -23.41 -3.99 -40.60
N ARG A 736 -22.98 -5.22 -40.28
CA ARG A 736 -21.73 -5.82 -40.76
C ARG A 736 -21.78 -6.18 -42.25
N ARG A 737 -22.91 -6.64 -42.77
CA ARG A 737 -23.10 -6.90 -44.22
C ARG A 737 -23.20 -5.59 -45.01
N GLU A 738 -23.84 -4.57 -44.46
CA GLU A 738 -23.96 -3.24 -45.05
C GLU A 738 -22.59 -2.54 -45.08
N SER A 739 -21.84 -2.54 -43.98
CA SER A 739 -20.48 -1.99 -43.96
C SER A 739 -19.51 -2.80 -44.82
N ALA A 740 -19.63 -4.13 -44.87
CA ALA A 740 -18.83 -4.94 -45.79
C ALA A 740 -19.20 -4.73 -47.27
N ARG A 741 -20.46 -4.40 -47.59
CA ARG A 741 -20.87 -4.02 -48.95
C ARG A 741 -20.33 -2.64 -49.33
N ALA A 742 -20.50 -1.64 -48.47
CA ALA A 742 -19.94 -0.30 -48.67
C ALA A 742 -18.41 -0.36 -48.83
N ALA A 743 -17.71 -1.07 -47.94
CA ALA A 743 -16.27 -1.28 -48.05
C ALA A 743 -15.88 -2.04 -49.33
N HIS A 744 -16.65 -3.05 -49.76
CA HIS A 744 -16.39 -3.75 -51.02
C HIS A 744 -16.65 -2.86 -52.26
N GLU A 745 -17.64 -1.96 -52.21
CA GLU A 745 -17.91 -0.98 -53.26
C GLU A 745 -16.79 0.07 -53.34
N GLU A 746 -16.32 0.58 -52.20
CA GLU A 746 -15.15 1.45 -52.08
C GLU A 746 -13.87 0.74 -52.56
N ASP A 747 -13.64 -0.51 -52.14
CA ASP A 747 -12.50 -1.34 -52.56
C ASP A 747 -12.56 -1.67 -54.05
N MET A 748 -13.74 -1.89 -54.63
CA MET A 748 -13.90 -2.10 -56.07
C MET A 748 -13.65 -0.81 -56.85
N ALA A 749 -14.10 0.35 -56.36
CA ALA A 749 -13.77 1.65 -56.93
C ALA A 749 -12.26 1.96 -56.81
N ALA A 750 -11.63 1.62 -55.69
CA ALA A 750 -10.20 1.73 -55.47
C ALA A 750 -9.42 0.77 -56.38
N LYS A 751 -9.88 -0.48 -56.54
CA LYS A 751 -9.32 -1.48 -57.47
C LYS A 751 -9.42 -1.01 -58.91
N LEU A 752 -10.53 -0.42 -59.35
CA LEU A 752 -10.67 0.18 -60.68
C LEU A 752 -9.72 1.37 -60.88
N ARG A 753 -9.48 2.18 -59.85
CA ARG A 753 -8.52 3.28 -59.87
C ARG A 753 -7.08 2.77 -59.95
N LEU A 754 -6.72 1.79 -59.12
CA LEU A 754 -5.39 1.19 -59.02
C LEU A 754 -5.05 0.29 -60.21
N ALA A 755 -6.05 -0.34 -60.85
CA ALA A 755 -5.88 -1.12 -62.08
C ALA A 755 -5.20 -0.31 -63.19
N ARG A 756 -5.43 1.00 -63.25
CA ARG A 756 -4.78 1.92 -64.20
C ARG A 756 -3.26 2.02 -64.01
N MET A 757 -2.75 1.71 -62.81
CA MET A 757 -1.32 1.71 -62.47
C MET A 757 -0.74 0.29 -62.34
N MET A 758 -1.54 -0.76 -62.59
CA MET A 758 -1.08 -2.14 -62.39
C MET A 758 -0.01 -2.58 -63.37
N GLU A 759 0.06 -1.98 -64.56
CA GLU A 759 1.08 -2.30 -65.57
C GLU A 759 2.44 -1.73 -65.15
N ASP A 760 2.51 -0.45 -64.77
CA ASP A 760 3.70 0.18 -64.17
C ASP A 760 4.18 -0.56 -62.92
N TYR A 761 3.24 -0.93 -62.04
CA TYR A 761 3.54 -1.71 -60.85
C TYR A 761 4.09 -3.09 -61.18
N ARG A 762 3.52 -3.81 -62.15
CA ARG A 762 4.01 -5.13 -62.58
C ARG A 762 5.42 -5.03 -63.15
N ALA A 763 5.68 -4.11 -64.09
CA ALA A 763 7.00 -3.89 -64.65
C ALA A 763 8.06 -3.59 -63.56
N ARG A 764 7.75 -2.69 -62.62
CA ARG A 764 8.65 -2.36 -61.51
C ARG A 764 8.81 -3.51 -60.51
N ARG A 765 7.73 -4.26 -60.22
CA ARG A 765 7.75 -5.43 -59.34
C ARG A 765 8.59 -6.55 -59.95
N GLU A 766 8.44 -6.83 -61.24
CA GLU A 766 9.23 -7.85 -61.95
C GLU A 766 10.71 -7.49 -61.96
N ALA A 767 11.08 -6.23 -62.21
CA ALA A 767 12.46 -5.76 -62.09
C ALA A 767 13.03 -5.95 -60.66
N ILE A 768 12.24 -5.69 -59.62
CA ILE A 768 12.65 -5.90 -58.21
C ILE A 768 12.71 -7.39 -57.84
N VAL A 769 11.73 -8.18 -58.30
CA VAL A 769 11.67 -9.63 -58.05
C VAL A 769 12.80 -10.34 -58.79
N ALA A 770 13.15 -9.96 -60.01
CA ALA A 770 14.31 -10.49 -60.73
C ALA A 770 15.62 -10.20 -59.98
N LYS A 771 15.83 -8.96 -59.52
CA LYS A 771 17.00 -8.60 -58.69
C LYS A 771 17.05 -9.41 -57.39
N LYS A 772 15.94 -9.48 -56.64
CA LYS A 772 15.87 -10.24 -55.39
C LYS A 772 15.95 -11.75 -55.60
N ALA A 773 15.46 -12.29 -56.72
CA ALA A 773 15.59 -13.69 -57.08
C ALA A 773 17.05 -14.04 -57.42
N ALA A 774 17.78 -13.16 -58.11
CA ALA A 774 19.21 -13.32 -58.35
C ALA A 774 20.03 -13.25 -57.04
N GLU A 775 19.72 -12.33 -56.14
CA GLU A 775 20.32 -12.28 -54.80
C GLU A 775 19.99 -13.53 -53.96
N PHE A 776 18.74 -14.00 -54.02
CA PHE A 776 18.29 -15.19 -53.31
C PHE A 776 18.91 -16.47 -53.89
N ALA A 777 19.06 -16.58 -55.21
CA ALA A 777 19.77 -17.68 -55.86
C ALA A 777 21.24 -17.75 -55.38
N LYS A 778 21.95 -16.62 -55.41
CA LYS A 778 23.33 -16.52 -54.88
C LYS A 778 23.41 -16.92 -53.40
N LYS A 779 22.46 -16.49 -52.57
CA LYS A 779 22.37 -16.88 -51.15
C LYS A 779 22.03 -18.36 -50.97
N LYS A 780 21.14 -18.92 -51.80
CA LYS A 780 20.75 -20.34 -51.78
C LYS A 780 21.91 -21.23 -52.20
N GLU A 781 22.68 -20.86 -53.22
CA GLU A 781 23.89 -21.57 -53.64
C GLU A 781 24.98 -21.51 -52.57
N ALA A 782 25.22 -20.34 -51.97
CA ALA A 782 26.17 -20.20 -50.86
C ALA A 782 25.75 -21.04 -49.63
N ALA A 783 24.45 -21.10 -49.31
CA ALA A 783 23.91 -21.96 -48.28
C ALA A 783 24.04 -23.46 -48.65
N HIS A 784 23.77 -23.84 -49.90
CA HIS A 784 23.86 -25.22 -50.34
C HIS A 784 25.31 -25.74 -50.36
N LYS A 785 26.29 -24.89 -50.69
CA LYS A 785 27.73 -25.21 -50.55
C LYS A 785 28.09 -25.47 -49.10
N LYS A 786 27.72 -24.57 -48.18
CA LYS A 786 27.91 -24.76 -46.72
C LYS A 786 27.23 -26.02 -46.19
N ILE A 787 26.02 -26.33 -46.66
CA ILE A 787 25.28 -27.54 -46.27
C ILE A 787 25.97 -28.80 -46.80
N GLU A 788 26.51 -28.82 -48.02
CA GLU A 788 27.29 -29.97 -48.49
C GLU A 788 28.64 -30.12 -47.79
N GLU A 789 29.30 -29.02 -47.42
CA GLU A 789 30.50 -29.03 -46.58
C GLU A 789 30.21 -29.60 -45.17
N GLU A 790 29.11 -29.21 -44.54
CA GLU A 790 28.69 -29.76 -43.23
C GLU A 790 28.19 -31.21 -43.34
N LYS A 791 27.47 -31.57 -44.41
CA LYS A 791 27.10 -32.97 -44.67
C LYS A 791 28.34 -33.82 -44.92
N ALA A 792 29.36 -33.32 -45.62
CA ALA A 792 30.63 -34.03 -45.79
C ALA A 792 31.33 -34.26 -44.45
N LYS A 793 31.41 -33.24 -43.59
CA LYS A 793 31.93 -33.37 -42.22
C LYS A 793 31.14 -34.39 -41.39
N ARG A 794 29.80 -34.38 -41.46
CA ARG A 794 28.95 -35.39 -40.80
C ARG A 794 29.11 -36.80 -41.38
N ARG A 795 29.18 -36.95 -42.71
CA ARG A 795 29.42 -38.25 -43.37
C ARG A 795 30.74 -38.86 -42.90
N ASN A 796 31.80 -38.06 -42.84
CA ASN A 796 33.12 -38.52 -42.37
C ASN A 796 33.11 -38.87 -40.86
N ALA A 797 32.35 -38.14 -40.02
CA ALA A 797 32.20 -38.47 -38.61
C ALA A 797 31.39 -39.77 -38.39
N VAL A 798 30.31 -39.97 -39.15
CA VAL A 798 29.47 -41.18 -39.07
C VAL A 798 30.19 -42.42 -39.60
N LEU A 799 31.04 -42.28 -40.64
CA LEU A 799 31.87 -43.38 -41.13
C LEU A 799 32.86 -43.87 -40.05
N LYS A 800 33.58 -42.95 -39.40
CA LYS A 800 34.47 -43.28 -38.26
C LYS A 800 33.73 -43.98 -37.12
N ALA A 801 32.56 -43.46 -36.73
CA ALA A 801 31.74 -44.09 -35.68
C ALA A 801 31.26 -45.51 -36.06
N ARG A 802 30.95 -45.77 -37.34
CA ARG A 802 30.59 -47.11 -37.83
C ARG A 802 31.77 -48.08 -37.90
N GLU A 803 32.96 -47.60 -38.19
CA GLU A 803 34.19 -48.41 -38.15
C GLU A 803 34.49 -48.84 -36.70
N GLU A 804 34.34 -47.92 -35.74
CA GLU A 804 34.48 -48.22 -34.30
C GLU A 804 33.41 -49.19 -33.77
N GLU A 805 32.15 -49.08 -34.22
CA GLU A 805 31.08 -50.00 -33.82
C GLU A 805 31.24 -51.40 -34.44
N ARG A 806 31.63 -51.51 -35.71
CA ARG A 806 31.92 -52.80 -36.35
C ARG A 806 33.02 -53.58 -35.62
N LEU A 807 34.08 -52.89 -35.19
CA LEU A 807 35.17 -53.48 -34.42
C LEU A 807 34.77 -53.92 -33.00
N ARG A 808 33.60 -53.51 -32.49
CA ARG A 808 32.99 -54.06 -31.27
C ARG A 808 32.16 -55.30 -31.57
N LEU A 809 31.28 -55.23 -32.57
CA LEU A 809 30.39 -56.34 -32.95
C LEU A 809 31.16 -57.59 -33.41
N GLU A 810 32.28 -57.44 -34.13
CA GLU A 810 33.15 -58.57 -34.52
C GLU A 810 33.87 -59.25 -33.33
N LYS A 811 33.94 -58.60 -32.16
CA LYS A 811 34.45 -59.21 -30.93
C LYS A 811 33.35 -59.94 -30.15
N GLU A 812 32.11 -59.45 -30.23
CA GLU A 812 30.95 -60.07 -29.58
C GLU A 812 30.43 -61.30 -30.36
N GLU A 813 30.47 -61.30 -31.70
CA GLU A 813 30.07 -62.48 -32.50
C GLU A 813 30.97 -63.70 -32.28
N LYS A 814 32.29 -63.51 -32.13
CA LYS A 814 33.24 -64.61 -31.87
C LYS A 814 32.90 -65.32 -30.55
N LEU A 815 32.59 -64.52 -29.52
CA LEU A 815 32.22 -64.96 -28.17
C LEU A 815 30.82 -65.62 -28.08
N ARG A 816 30.01 -65.54 -29.15
CA ARG A 816 28.74 -66.26 -29.29
C ARG A 816 28.88 -67.60 -29.99
N ARG A 817 29.66 -67.67 -31.08
CA ARG A 817 29.83 -68.92 -31.85
C ARG A 817 30.48 -70.03 -31.02
N GLU A 818 31.40 -69.69 -30.13
CA GLU A 818 32.01 -70.63 -29.17
C GLU A 818 31.00 -71.23 -28.17
N LYS A 819 29.84 -70.60 -27.93
CA LYS A 819 28.80 -71.10 -27.01
C LYS A 819 27.72 -71.92 -27.70
N GLU A 820 27.36 -71.52 -28.93
CA GLU A 820 26.35 -72.21 -29.73
C GLU A 820 26.82 -73.63 -30.16
N GLU A 821 28.15 -73.87 -30.25
CA GLU A 821 28.73 -75.19 -30.53
C GLU A 821 28.70 -76.17 -29.32
N GLU A 822 28.69 -75.68 -28.08
CA GLU A 822 28.55 -76.52 -26.88
C GLU A 822 27.09 -76.95 -26.65
N GLU A 823 26.13 -76.02 -26.82
CA GLU A 823 24.71 -76.29 -26.59
C GLU A 823 24.11 -77.28 -27.60
N ALA A 824 24.58 -77.26 -28.85
CA ALA A 824 24.11 -78.17 -29.92
C ALA A 824 24.40 -79.66 -29.63
N ARG A 825 25.44 -79.98 -28.85
CA ARG A 825 25.78 -81.36 -28.49
C ARG A 825 24.79 -81.99 -27.50
N ILE A 826 24.24 -81.19 -26.60
CA ILE A 826 23.36 -81.64 -25.49
C ILE A 826 21.93 -81.89 -25.97
N ILE A 827 21.48 -81.14 -26.99
CA ILE A 827 20.11 -81.22 -27.52
C ILE A 827 19.89 -82.51 -28.34
N ALA A 828 20.93 -83.02 -29.01
CA ALA A 828 20.85 -84.23 -29.83
C ALA A 828 20.63 -85.51 -29.00
N GLU A 829 21.13 -85.56 -27.76
CA GLU A 829 21.05 -86.73 -26.89
C GLU A 829 19.65 -86.90 -26.27
N HIS A 830 19.00 -85.80 -25.89
CA HIS A 830 17.65 -85.82 -25.29
C HIS A 830 16.52 -86.12 -26.28
N ALA A 831 16.69 -85.87 -27.58
CA ALA A 831 15.64 -86.08 -28.58
C ALA A 831 15.25 -87.56 -28.76
N ALA A 832 16.19 -88.50 -28.53
CA ALA A 832 15.97 -89.93 -28.73
C ALA A 832 15.14 -90.62 -27.62
N GLU A 833 15.03 -90.02 -26.42
CA GLU A 833 14.26 -90.59 -25.31
C GLU A 833 12.76 -90.24 -25.33
N GLU A 834 12.38 -89.15 -26.00
CA GLU A 834 10.99 -88.66 -26.04
C GLU A 834 10.09 -89.41 -27.03
N GLU A 835 10.60 -89.79 -28.22
CA GLU A 835 9.78 -90.46 -29.25
C GLU A 835 9.21 -91.81 -28.77
N ARG A 836 9.97 -92.56 -27.96
CA ARG A 836 9.53 -93.86 -27.44
C ARG A 836 8.33 -93.77 -26.48
N LYS A 837 8.11 -92.63 -25.81
CA LYS A 837 7.01 -92.45 -24.85
C LYS A 837 5.71 -91.94 -25.48
N ARG A 838 5.77 -91.38 -26.69
CA ARG A 838 4.58 -90.82 -27.37
C ARG A 838 3.71 -91.90 -28.04
N ALA A 839 4.33 -92.96 -28.56
CA ALA A 839 3.61 -94.08 -29.18
C ALA A 839 2.72 -94.88 -28.22
N GLU A 840 3.06 -94.95 -26.93
CA GLU A 840 2.24 -95.62 -25.90
C GLU A 840 0.98 -94.84 -25.51
N ALA A 841 0.98 -93.51 -25.68
CA ALA A 841 -0.11 -92.64 -25.25
C ALA A 841 -1.24 -92.50 -26.29
N GLU A 842 -0.96 -92.68 -27.59
CA GLU A 842 -1.91 -92.40 -28.67
C GLU A 842 -2.87 -93.56 -28.96
N ALA A 843 -2.46 -94.80 -28.64
CA ALA A 843 -3.35 -95.97 -28.65
C ALA A 843 -4.36 -95.95 -27.49
N ALA A 844 -4.10 -95.16 -26.43
CA ALA A 844 -4.92 -95.08 -25.24
C ALA A 844 -6.19 -94.23 -25.47
N ALA A 845 -7.20 -94.90 -26.01
CA ALA A 845 -8.60 -94.49 -25.91
C ALA A 845 -9.09 -93.39 -26.87
N ALA A 846 -8.80 -93.60 -28.16
CA ALA A 846 -9.81 -93.54 -29.22
C ALA A 846 -11.18 -94.20 -28.84
N ALA A 847 -11.21 -95.04 -27.79
CA ALA A 847 -12.41 -95.57 -27.13
C ALA A 847 -13.28 -94.53 -26.39
N ALA A 848 -12.82 -93.31 -26.13
CA ALA A 848 -13.56 -92.33 -25.32
C ALA A 848 -14.60 -91.48 -26.12
N GLU A 849 -14.44 -91.31 -27.44
CA GLU A 849 -15.31 -90.42 -28.23
C GLU A 849 -16.46 -91.14 -28.96
N ALA A 850 -16.33 -92.44 -29.24
CA ALA A 850 -17.37 -93.24 -29.90
C ALA A 850 -18.72 -93.15 -29.17
N ALA A 851 -18.71 -93.10 -27.83
CA ALA A 851 -19.89 -92.98 -26.98
C ALA A 851 -20.67 -91.66 -27.12
N LYS A 852 -20.12 -90.61 -27.75
CA LYS A 852 -20.82 -89.33 -27.92
C LYS A 852 -21.75 -89.28 -29.14
N ARG A 853 -21.51 -90.10 -30.16
CA ARG A 853 -22.24 -90.01 -31.44
C ARG A 853 -23.61 -90.71 -31.42
N GLU A 854 -23.84 -91.63 -30.49
CA GLU A 854 -25.09 -92.41 -30.40
C GLU A 854 -26.26 -91.68 -29.70
N ALA A 855 -25.99 -90.50 -29.10
CA ALA A 855 -26.95 -89.77 -28.28
C ALA A 855 -27.80 -88.76 -29.06
N GLU A 856 -27.28 -88.17 -30.14
CA GLU A 856 -27.97 -87.07 -30.85
C GLU A 856 -28.97 -87.54 -31.93
N GLU A 857 -28.75 -88.68 -32.58
CA GLU A 857 -29.67 -89.20 -33.61
C GLU A 857 -31.10 -89.43 -33.08
N LYS A 858 -31.24 -89.78 -31.80
CA LYS A 858 -32.54 -90.06 -31.15
C LYS A 858 -33.41 -88.80 -30.97
N ALA A 859 -32.83 -87.59 -31.04
CA ALA A 859 -33.57 -86.34 -30.89
C ALA A 859 -34.28 -85.88 -32.18
N ALA A 860 -33.79 -86.29 -33.36
CA ALA A 860 -34.27 -85.78 -34.65
C ALA A 860 -35.62 -86.40 -35.11
N ALA A 861 -36.03 -87.54 -34.55
CA ALA A 861 -37.26 -88.24 -34.96
C ALA A 861 -38.55 -87.62 -34.38
N VAL A 862 -38.51 -87.05 -33.17
CA VAL A 862 -39.69 -86.84 -32.30
C VAL A 862 -40.55 -85.60 -32.62
N ARG A 863 -40.21 -84.79 -33.64
CA ARG A 863 -40.98 -83.56 -33.96
C ARG A 863 -41.61 -83.47 -35.35
N LYS A 864 -41.33 -84.41 -36.25
CA LYS A 864 -42.07 -84.51 -37.53
C LYS A 864 -43.56 -84.87 -37.36
N GLU A 865 -43.96 -85.38 -36.19
CA GLU A 865 -45.35 -85.69 -35.87
C GLU A 865 -46.21 -84.45 -35.52
N ARG A 866 -45.61 -83.29 -35.20
CA ARG A 866 -46.37 -82.09 -34.76
C ARG A 866 -46.80 -81.14 -35.88
N GLU A 867 -46.46 -81.43 -37.14
CA GLU A 867 -46.84 -80.60 -38.28
C GLU A 867 -48.23 -80.97 -38.85
N THR A 868 -48.76 -82.16 -38.55
CA THR A 868 -50.07 -82.63 -39.03
C THR A 868 -51.25 -82.04 -38.25
N GLU A 869 -51.08 -81.75 -36.96
CA GLU A 869 -52.18 -81.36 -36.06
C GLU A 869 -52.66 -79.92 -36.27
N ARG A 870 -51.74 -79.00 -36.64
CA ARG A 870 -52.07 -77.56 -36.72
C ARG A 870 -52.83 -77.16 -37.98
N ALA A 871 -52.92 -78.04 -38.98
CA ALA A 871 -53.73 -77.84 -40.18
C ALA A 871 -55.25 -77.85 -39.88
N ALA A 872 -55.69 -78.56 -38.83
CA ALA A 872 -57.10 -78.61 -38.45
C ALA A 872 -57.64 -77.29 -37.85
N ALA A 873 -56.77 -76.47 -37.24
CA ALA A 873 -57.17 -75.20 -36.64
C ALA A 873 -57.61 -74.13 -37.66
N ALA A 874 -57.34 -74.34 -38.95
CA ALA A 874 -57.79 -73.47 -40.03
C ALA A 874 -59.32 -73.46 -40.22
N GLU A 875 -60.04 -74.50 -39.78
CA GLU A 875 -61.49 -74.58 -40.02
C GLU A 875 -62.30 -73.58 -39.17
N GLN A 876 -61.82 -73.22 -37.98
CA GLN A 876 -62.46 -72.20 -37.13
C GLN A 876 -62.26 -70.75 -37.62
N ALA A 877 -61.56 -70.55 -38.74
CA ALA A 877 -61.53 -69.25 -39.42
C ALA A 877 -62.93 -68.67 -39.68
N ARG A 878 -63.90 -69.53 -40.04
CA ARG A 878 -65.14 -69.08 -40.68
C ARG A 878 -66.18 -68.44 -39.75
N LEU A 879 -66.05 -68.61 -38.42
CA LEU A 879 -67.02 -68.09 -37.44
C LEU A 879 -66.71 -66.70 -36.86
N ARG A 880 -65.45 -66.25 -36.89
CA ARG A 880 -65.09 -64.89 -36.43
C ARG A 880 -65.18 -63.85 -37.54
N LEU A 881 -64.85 -64.21 -38.78
CA LEU A 881 -64.88 -63.29 -39.92
C LEU A 881 -66.30 -62.78 -40.24
N GLN A 882 -67.34 -63.56 -39.98
CA GLN A 882 -68.74 -63.15 -40.18
C GLN A 882 -69.30 -62.15 -39.13
N ARG A 883 -68.53 -61.74 -38.11
CA ARG A 883 -68.97 -60.75 -37.10
C ARG A 883 -68.33 -59.37 -37.22
N GLU A 884 -67.21 -59.24 -37.92
CA GLU A 884 -66.51 -57.94 -38.05
C GLU A 884 -66.60 -57.35 -39.46
N GLU A 885 -67.14 -58.10 -40.44
CA GLU A 885 -67.64 -57.52 -41.71
C GLU A 885 -68.75 -56.48 -41.51
N GLU A 886 -69.43 -56.46 -40.35
CA GLU A 886 -70.41 -55.43 -40.00
C GLU A 886 -69.76 -54.08 -39.58
N ALA A 887 -68.47 -54.10 -39.20
CA ALA A 887 -67.70 -52.89 -38.86
C ALA A 887 -66.93 -52.30 -40.07
N GLU A 888 -66.75 -53.06 -41.17
CA GLU A 888 -66.23 -52.51 -42.43
C GLU A 888 -67.23 -51.61 -43.18
N ALA A 889 -68.50 -51.57 -42.75
CA ALA A 889 -69.61 -50.98 -43.51
C ALA A 889 -69.67 -49.44 -43.49
N ARG A 890 -69.01 -48.74 -42.56
CA ARG A 890 -68.93 -47.26 -42.60
C ARG A 890 -67.51 -46.72 -42.64
N ALA A 891 -67.14 -46.40 -43.88
CA ALA A 891 -66.19 -45.38 -44.27
C ALA A 891 -64.73 -45.69 -43.86
N ARG A 892 -63.90 -46.31 -44.72
CA ARG A 892 -64.01 -46.37 -46.20
C ARG A 892 -64.31 -44.98 -46.85
N ALA A 893 -64.01 -43.88 -46.15
CA ALA A 893 -64.01 -42.52 -46.67
C ALA A 893 -63.12 -41.64 -45.79
N ARG A 894 -61.81 -41.54 -46.05
CA ARG A 894 -61.02 -42.09 -47.16
C ARG A 894 -59.56 -42.10 -46.66
N GLN A 895 -58.79 -43.20 -46.75
CA GLN A 895 -58.15 -43.63 -48.00
C GLN A 895 -57.62 -42.38 -48.73
N THR A 896 -56.33 -42.06 -48.74
CA THR A 896 -55.19 -42.81 -49.31
C THR A 896 -54.07 -41.77 -49.48
N ASP A 897 -52.79 -42.06 -49.62
CA ASP A 897 -52.00 -43.28 -49.45
C ASP A 897 -50.52 -42.86 -49.52
N LYS A 898 -49.63 -43.63 -48.86
CA LYS A 898 -48.28 -44.02 -49.36
C LYS A 898 -47.25 -42.87 -49.64
N ASN A 899 -45.94 -43.13 -49.71
CA ASN A 899 -45.25 -44.41 -49.66
C ASN A 899 -43.94 -44.37 -48.84
N GLN A 900 -43.69 -45.54 -48.25
CA GLN A 900 -42.46 -46.14 -47.77
C GLN A 900 -41.40 -46.32 -48.92
N PRO A 901 -40.23 -47.01 -48.75
CA PRO A 901 -39.64 -47.65 -47.55
C PRO A 901 -38.07 -47.57 -47.44
N ILE A 902 -37.54 -48.42 -46.54
CA ILE A 902 -36.21 -49.10 -46.52
C ILE A 902 -35.02 -48.40 -45.84
N ARG A 903 -34.66 -48.93 -44.66
CA ARG A 903 -33.25 -49.13 -44.25
C ARG A 903 -33.15 -50.37 -43.34
N ALA A 904 -32.39 -51.38 -43.77
CA ALA A 904 -32.04 -52.60 -43.02
C ALA A 904 -30.65 -53.12 -43.48
N PRO A 905 -29.93 -53.95 -42.70
CA PRO A 905 -28.48 -53.79 -42.61
C PRO A 905 -27.61 -55.00 -43.04
N VAL A 906 -26.31 -54.83 -42.83
CA VAL A 906 -25.16 -55.72 -43.07
C VAL A 906 -25.26 -57.17 -42.55
N PRO A 907 -24.59 -58.13 -43.22
CA PRO A 907 -24.07 -59.37 -42.61
C PRO A 907 -22.65 -59.14 -42.03
N ALA A 908 -21.99 -60.04 -41.30
CA ALA A 908 -22.34 -61.13 -40.37
C ALA A 908 -21.01 -61.84 -39.99
N ARG A 909 -21.01 -62.68 -38.94
CA ARG A 909 -19.91 -63.57 -38.46
C ARG A 909 -18.75 -62.89 -37.71
N ALA A 910 -18.20 -63.47 -36.62
CA ALA A 910 -18.63 -64.68 -35.89
C ALA A 910 -18.17 -64.70 -34.41
N ASN A 911 -18.93 -65.48 -33.63
CA ASN A 911 -18.63 -66.12 -32.34
C ASN A 911 -18.23 -65.26 -31.13
N GLY A 912 -19.14 -65.24 -30.15
CA GLY A 912 -18.81 -65.20 -28.73
C GLY A 912 -19.32 -66.47 -28.03
N SER A 913 -18.58 -66.94 -27.03
CA SER A 913 -18.97 -67.73 -25.84
C SER A 913 -17.68 -68.10 -25.12
N ASP A 914 -17.36 -67.52 -23.96
CA ASP A 914 -17.92 -67.74 -22.61
C ASP A 914 -17.37 -68.97 -21.87
N ASN A 915 -16.40 -68.69 -21.00
CA ASN A 915 -16.32 -69.11 -19.59
C ASN A 915 -16.54 -70.60 -19.21
N VAL A 916 -15.43 -71.32 -18.94
CA VAL A 916 -15.42 -72.48 -18.00
C VAL A 916 -14.13 -72.50 -17.15
N TRP A 917 -14.26 -72.84 -15.87
CA TRP A 917 -13.17 -72.93 -14.88
C TRP A 917 -12.43 -74.29 -14.89
N ARG A 918 -11.15 -74.30 -14.47
CA ARG A 918 -10.58 -75.43 -13.68
C ARG A 918 -9.43 -74.99 -12.77
N ARG A 919 -9.12 -75.83 -11.78
CA ARG A 919 -8.24 -75.61 -10.60
C ARG A 919 -6.93 -76.41 -10.73
N ALA A 920 -5.89 -75.93 -10.04
CA ALA A 920 -4.64 -76.61 -9.64
C ALA A 920 -3.47 -76.69 -10.65
N ALA A 921 -2.26 -76.68 -10.07
CA ALA A 921 -0.91 -76.63 -10.65
C ALA A 921 -0.41 -78.01 -11.16
N PRO A 922 0.87 -78.26 -11.53
CA PRO A 922 2.10 -77.41 -11.62
C PRO A 922 2.80 -77.55 -13.01
N ALA A 923 4.03 -77.16 -13.34
CA ALA A 923 5.03 -76.12 -13.01
C ALA A 923 6.21 -76.30 -14.00
N THR A 924 6.99 -75.24 -14.18
CA THR A 924 8.12 -75.02 -15.12
C THR A 924 9.36 -75.94 -15.01
N PRO A 925 10.23 -75.90 -16.05
CA PRO A 925 11.67 -75.63 -15.90
C PRO A 925 12.15 -74.50 -16.86
N LEU A 926 13.31 -73.82 -16.77
CA LEU A 926 14.43 -73.64 -15.80
C LEU A 926 15.28 -72.42 -16.34
N SER A 927 16.32 -71.82 -15.71
CA SER A 927 17.16 -72.13 -14.54
C SER A 927 17.99 -70.91 -14.06
N ARG A 928 18.24 -70.78 -12.73
CA ARG A 928 19.44 -70.17 -12.05
C ARG A 928 19.75 -68.66 -12.29
N SER A 929 20.45 -67.89 -11.45
CA SER A 929 20.90 -67.95 -10.03
C SER A 929 21.53 -66.56 -9.66
N GLU A 930 21.67 -66.06 -8.43
CA GLU A 930 21.14 -66.38 -7.08
C GLU A 930 21.28 -65.15 -6.12
N SER A 931 20.91 -65.30 -4.85
CA SER A 931 21.08 -64.32 -3.74
C SER A 931 22.31 -64.71 -2.85
N PRO A 932 22.69 -64.08 -1.69
CA PRO A 932 22.01 -63.03 -0.91
C PRO A 932 22.87 -61.96 -0.14
N ALA A 933 22.14 -61.11 0.59
CA ALA A 933 22.42 -60.57 1.94
C ALA A 933 23.18 -59.23 2.18
N ALA A 934 22.50 -58.42 3.03
CA ALA A 934 23.00 -57.52 4.09
C ALA A 934 23.90 -56.30 3.77
N GLY A 935 23.55 -55.15 4.38
CA GLY A 935 24.46 -54.00 4.52
C GLY A 935 23.79 -52.63 4.62
N ALA A 936 23.87 -51.99 5.78
CA ALA A 936 23.72 -50.55 5.98
C ALA A 936 25.10 -49.97 6.41
N PRO A 937 25.31 -48.65 6.59
CA PRO A 937 24.60 -47.49 6.03
C PRO A 937 25.50 -46.56 5.13
N PRO A 938 25.96 -45.35 5.52
CA PRO A 938 25.85 -44.10 4.72
C PRO A 938 27.24 -43.64 4.16
N PRO A 939 27.56 -42.38 3.73
CA PRO A 939 26.82 -41.11 3.93
C PRO A 939 26.96 -39.94 2.89
N ARG A 940 26.16 -38.87 3.13
CA ARG A 940 26.42 -37.40 2.89
C ARG A 940 26.76 -36.94 1.45
N PHE A 941 26.42 -35.72 0.98
CA PHE A 941 25.83 -34.48 1.51
C PHE A 941 24.73 -34.00 0.53
N GLY A 942 23.78 -33.10 0.84
CA GLY A 942 23.44 -32.42 2.09
C GLY A 942 22.72 -31.08 1.82
N ASN A 943 21.57 -30.84 2.48
CA ASN A 943 20.87 -29.55 2.68
C ASN A 943 20.38 -28.77 1.43
N ALA A 944 19.37 -27.89 1.47
CA ALA A 944 18.24 -27.56 2.36
C ALA A 944 17.39 -26.50 1.59
N SER A 945 16.12 -26.14 1.88
CA SER A 945 15.15 -26.42 2.95
C SER A 945 13.73 -25.98 2.54
N ALA A 946 12.70 -26.56 3.19
CA ALA A 946 11.35 -26.05 3.51
C ALA A 946 10.57 -25.17 2.50
N ALA A 947 9.34 -25.48 2.04
CA ALA A 947 8.10 -25.99 2.67
C ALA A 947 7.15 -24.92 3.26
N GLY A 948 5.86 -25.06 2.95
CA GLY A 948 4.74 -24.23 3.43
C GLY A 948 3.80 -23.82 2.29
N GLY A 949 2.47 -23.97 2.35
CA GLY A 949 1.63 -24.53 3.40
C GLY A 949 0.23 -23.91 3.36
N TRP A 950 -0.79 -24.65 2.90
CA TRP A 950 -2.12 -24.09 2.53
C TRP A 950 -2.88 -23.37 3.68
N ARG A 951 -2.44 -23.51 4.94
CA ARG A 951 -3.02 -22.85 6.13
C ARG A 951 -2.69 -21.36 6.27
N GLU A 952 -1.65 -20.83 5.61
CA GLU A 952 -1.35 -19.39 5.70
C GLU A 952 -2.34 -18.50 4.95
N ARG A 953 -3.12 -19.05 4.00
CA ARG A 953 -4.12 -18.28 3.25
C ARG A 953 -5.41 -17.99 4.01
N GLU A 954 -5.72 -18.70 5.09
CA GLU A 954 -6.92 -18.44 5.90
C GLU A 954 -6.69 -17.39 7.00
N ALA A 955 -5.45 -17.18 7.45
CA ALA A 955 -5.11 -16.14 8.42
C ALA A 955 -5.33 -14.72 7.84
N ALA A 956 -5.02 -14.52 6.55
CA ALA A 956 -5.17 -13.24 5.86
C ALA A 956 -6.63 -12.78 5.66
N ARG A 957 -7.64 -13.63 5.97
CA ARG A 957 -9.06 -13.33 5.75
C ARG A 957 -9.86 -13.03 7.02
N LYS A 958 -9.22 -13.02 8.20
CA LYS A 958 -9.83 -12.69 9.50
C LYS A 958 -9.41 -11.34 10.09
N ALA A 959 -8.48 -10.62 9.46
CA ALA A 959 -8.06 -9.28 9.86
C ALA A 959 -8.74 -8.21 8.99
N GLY A 960 -10.01 -7.89 9.27
CA GLY A 960 -10.75 -6.93 8.45
C GLY A 960 -12.25 -6.85 8.75
N ASN A 961 -12.64 -6.70 10.01
CA ASN A 961 -14.03 -6.37 10.35
C ASN A 961 -14.11 -5.46 11.59
N GLY A 962 -14.42 -4.19 11.37
CA GLY A 962 -14.66 -3.16 12.38
C GLY A 962 -15.72 -2.18 11.84
N PRO A 963 -16.70 -1.74 12.64
CA PRO A 963 -18.00 -1.33 12.11
C PRO A 963 -18.08 0.16 11.75
N ALA A 964 -18.77 0.47 10.64
CA ALA A 964 -19.20 1.82 10.32
C ALA A 964 -20.53 2.16 11.03
N PRO A 965 -20.64 3.31 11.72
CA PRO A 965 -21.87 3.70 12.40
C PRO A 965 -22.90 4.34 11.45
N SER A 966 -24.17 4.05 11.72
CA SER A 966 -25.33 4.62 11.03
C SER A 966 -25.49 6.13 11.26
N ARG A 967 -25.75 6.90 10.19
CA ARG A 967 -26.18 8.30 10.30
C ARG A 967 -27.68 8.39 10.57
N THR A 968 -28.05 9.12 11.61
CA THR A 968 -29.43 9.49 11.94
C THR A 968 -29.89 10.73 11.17
N ILE A 969 -31.19 10.79 10.91
CA ILE A 969 -31.90 11.93 10.28
C ILE A 969 -32.22 12.95 11.37
N SER A 970 -32.15 14.25 11.05
CA SER A 970 -32.76 15.32 11.86
C SER A 970 -33.14 16.49 10.94
N THR A 971 -34.37 16.97 11.10
CA THR A 971 -35.02 17.99 10.25
C THR A 971 -35.41 19.22 11.08
N ALA A 972 -35.06 20.44 10.64
CA ALA A 972 -35.90 21.65 10.81
C ALA A 972 -35.23 22.94 10.27
N SER A 973 -35.79 23.46 9.16
CA SER A 973 -36.19 24.86 8.91
C SER A 973 -35.22 26.08 8.97
N PRO A 974 -35.58 27.21 8.29
CA PRO A 974 -34.57 28.12 7.71
C PRO A 974 -34.69 29.62 8.08
N ARG A 975 -33.68 30.44 7.75
CA ARG A 975 -33.84 31.84 7.28
C ARG A 975 -32.62 32.33 6.46
N PRO A 976 -32.72 33.43 5.68
CA PRO A 976 -31.89 33.66 4.48
C PRO A 976 -30.82 34.76 4.63
N GLY A 977 -29.84 34.81 3.71
CA GLY A 977 -29.00 35.98 3.50
C GLY A 977 -27.82 35.80 2.53
N ALA A 978 -27.62 36.81 1.68
CA ALA A 978 -26.40 37.15 0.93
C ALA A 978 -25.83 36.16 -0.14
N SER A 979 -26.12 36.53 -1.38
CA SER A 979 -25.45 36.13 -2.64
C SER A 979 -23.92 36.20 -2.64
N ALA A 980 -23.26 35.19 -3.21
CA ALA A 980 -21.91 35.29 -3.77
C ALA A 980 -21.83 34.49 -5.09
N ARG A 981 -20.96 34.95 -6.02
CA ARG A 981 -20.87 34.48 -7.41
C ARG A 981 -20.44 33.01 -7.52
N GLU A 982 -21.12 32.24 -8.37
CA GLU A 982 -20.59 30.97 -8.90
C GLU A 982 -19.73 31.22 -10.13
N GLU A 983 -18.48 30.76 -10.09
CA GLU A 983 -17.68 30.48 -11.29
C GLU A 983 -17.88 29.01 -11.70
N PRO A 984 -17.87 28.68 -13.01
CA PRO A 984 -18.14 27.32 -13.46
C PRO A 984 -16.98 26.37 -13.14
N LYS A 985 -17.25 25.34 -12.33
CA LYS A 985 -16.34 24.19 -12.18
C LYS A 985 -16.24 23.43 -13.49
N LYS A 986 -15.02 23.07 -13.88
CA LYS A 986 -14.77 22.10 -14.95
C LYS A 986 -15.25 20.72 -14.52
N ASP A 987 -15.93 20.03 -15.43
CA ASP A 987 -16.16 18.60 -15.33
C ASP A 987 -14.84 17.84 -15.51
N GLU A 988 -14.48 16.98 -14.54
CA GLU A 988 -13.47 15.95 -14.74
C GLU A 988 -14.15 14.69 -15.28
N ASP A 989 -14.11 14.51 -16.61
CA ASP A 989 -14.52 13.27 -17.25
C ASP A 989 -13.57 12.13 -16.83
N GLY A 990 -14.07 11.23 -15.98
CA GLY A 990 -13.33 10.09 -15.45
C GLY A 990 -13.12 8.99 -16.49
N PHE A 991 -12.19 9.18 -17.42
CA PHE A 991 -11.76 8.14 -18.37
C PHE A 991 -10.33 7.66 -18.10
N GLN A 992 -10.19 6.54 -17.38
CA GLN A 992 -8.91 5.83 -17.25
C GLN A 992 -8.75 4.78 -18.37
N PRO A 993 -7.73 4.87 -19.23
CA PRO A 993 -7.46 3.83 -20.22
C PRO A 993 -6.90 2.56 -19.54
N ALA A 994 -7.58 1.43 -19.75
CA ALA A 994 -7.16 0.13 -19.22
C ALA A 994 -5.89 -0.39 -19.92
N LYS A 995 -4.88 -0.82 -19.15
CA LYS A 995 -3.64 -1.42 -19.69
C LYS A 995 -3.91 -2.83 -20.22
N TYR A 996 -3.71 -3.03 -21.52
CA TYR A 996 -3.75 -4.34 -22.17
C TYR A 996 -2.48 -5.15 -21.84
N ARG A 997 -2.64 -6.40 -21.39
CA ARG A 997 -1.54 -7.37 -21.21
C ARG A 997 -1.78 -8.56 -22.15
N PRO A 998 -0.92 -8.83 -23.15
CA PRO A 998 -1.07 -10.00 -24.00
C PRO A 998 -0.76 -11.28 -23.21
N ARG A 999 -1.63 -12.29 -23.35
CA ARG A 999 -1.50 -13.59 -22.69
C ARG A 999 -0.87 -14.56 -23.69
N GLN A 1000 0.36 -15.02 -23.42
CA GLN A 1000 1.00 -16.04 -24.26
C GLN A 1000 0.23 -17.36 -24.20
N LEU A 1001 -0.09 -17.91 -25.37
CA LEU A 1001 -0.53 -19.28 -25.55
C LEU A 1001 0.71 -20.19 -25.53
N ARG A 1002 0.64 -21.29 -24.77
CA ARG A 1002 1.52 -22.45 -25.00
C ARG A 1002 0.84 -23.39 -25.99
N GLY A 1003 1.51 -23.66 -27.10
CA GLY A 1003 1.70 -25.03 -27.58
C GLY A 1003 2.90 -25.64 -26.88
#